data_AF-A0A182LTN9-F1
#
_entry.id   AF-A0A182LTN9-F1
#
_cell.length_a   1.000
_cell.length_b   1.000
_cell.length_c   1.000
_cell.angle_alpha   90.00
_cell.angle_beta   90.00
_cell.angle_gamma   90.00
#
_symmetry.space_group_name_H-M   'P 1'
#
loop_
_entity.id
_entity.type
_entity.pdbx_description
1 polymer ?
#
loop_
_entity_poly.entity_id
_entity_poly.type
_entity_poly.pdbx_seq_one_letter_code
_entity_poly.pdbx_strand_id
1 'polypeptide(L)'
;MFISWSNNPIRRFLHWGPMTAIGPSYLQLKWKPKQDADVQYLQFCHVCDGYKAPRSHHCRKCNRCVIKMDHHCPWINNCVGWANHGYFTAFLAFAVLGCLHATAILAASLYVGLYRDWYIYYGHYSKVNVKLTIWSLVLCVFNIGLAIGVVITVGALLVYQLRAILNNRTAIEDWILEKARFRKERINETFTYPYDLGKWNNMKQVINISCTSAGNGIEWPVVEGCDQYTLTREQLAQKEEKRARTRTYTIHRPATGSWVPIFSQGFKVCLSPPLTDEPRIKLAVGDVVRVTRWRKYLLIFIMAMLRNATLLAVFITVLAAGLGDSSNANSSYRLPKSISPEHYNLRVYTHLGDERGFIFHGDVAIRFVCLEDTDKVVLHSKNLTLLEQRITVRKIEPEQRQNRSQQIDIKSVEYVAEHDYAVFRVSTPLTKGETYEISIPFESNLSTGLIGYYRSSYIDKKTKQKTWLAVTQFEPTYARQAFPCFDEPEMKATFDISLAHHERYVALSNMPVNRSVPLADMPGWVMDEFSTTVPMSTYLVAYTVNDFEYREAKATEPGDVVFKIWARRDAIDQVDYARDIGPRVTRFYEDYFHQKFPLPKIDMIAIPDFASGAMENWGLITYRETALLYHPNISTTSNKHRVASVIAHELAHQWFGNLVTMRWWTDLWLNEGFATYVASLGVDYLHPEWYSLEEESISNTLDIFKFDALLSSHPISVEIGHPNQISQIFDAISYEKGSIVIRMMHLFLSEETFRDGVSRYLQRHAYGNAEQDNLWAALTEEAHANGVLPDFINVKKVMDSWTLQTGYPIITVTRNYGANSAEVTQERFVSSEVPKDQNVTDYCWWIPLTYTTAKLLDFNDTLPKGWMECGGASANEKQTKVLDDLPDPEHWVIFNIQLAGLYKVRYDKSNYRLIIAQLNGPNYRDIGLLNRAQLIDDAMDLAWTGQQNYGIAFAMINYLRQEMEYIPWKSALTNLNSLNRILKRTPLYDIFKSYVQYILEPIYEQLDVFNMTRKSTDRLDGIKQLTLIASWACRFEVGDCVNRSVALFARWMNESNPDVNNPVPIDLRPVVYCNAIRLGNDAQWYFLWQRYLQSNVGAEKIMIIGSLACTRQLALVERFLQWSLNSTSGVRKQDATILFSSVSRNDVGFNAAKNFFLTRADEIYDFLSPDTSRLSRYIKPLAEQMFSSEEVRELNDLIQKKATIFEKANQGVKQALEMAQTNNKWTQINFAKMERLLPQLATRSAPNTLAELIDDF
;
A
#
# COMPACT_ATOMS: atom_id res chain seq x y z
N MET A 1 55.90 -0.72 -9.49
CA MET A 1 56.27 -0.29 -8.12
C MET A 1 54.97 0.12 -7.44
N PHE A 2 54.53 -0.68 -6.48
CA PHE A 2 53.20 -0.68 -5.83
C PHE A 2 52.99 0.49 -4.89
N ILE A 3 51.81 1.14 -4.91
CA ILE A 3 51.02 1.55 -3.72
C ILE A 3 49.53 1.46 -4.09
N SER A 4 48.76 0.71 -3.30
CA SER A 4 47.32 0.50 -3.42
C SER A 4 46.50 1.77 -3.18
N TRP A 5 45.53 2.04 -4.06
CA TRP A 5 44.42 2.96 -3.81
C TRP A 5 43.09 2.21 -3.87
N SER A 6 42.74 1.52 -2.78
CA SER A 6 41.35 1.24 -2.44
C SER A 6 40.80 2.43 -1.67
N ASN A 7 40.08 3.32 -2.35
CA ASN A 7 38.94 4.07 -1.81
C ASN A 7 38.39 5.00 -2.90
N ASN A 8 37.14 4.75 -3.24
CA ASN A 8 36.38 5.35 -4.33
C ASN A 8 36.34 6.91 -4.22
N PRO A 9 36.89 7.67 -5.19
CA PRO A 9 36.88 9.14 -5.15
C PRO A 9 35.50 9.77 -5.37
N ILE A 10 34.52 9.00 -5.86
CA ILE A 10 33.21 9.53 -6.26
C ILE A 10 32.34 9.93 -5.06
N ARG A 11 32.53 9.30 -3.88
CA ARG A 11 31.81 9.68 -2.65
C ARG A 11 32.21 11.06 -2.08
N ARG A 12 33.27 11.70 -2.58
CA ARG A 12 33.71 13.03 -2.11
C ARG A 12 33.27 14.20 -2.99
N PHE A 13 32.62 13.96 -4.12
CA PHE A 13 32.25 15.04 -5.06
C PHE A 13 30.77 15.43 -5.06
N LEU A 14 29.90 14.72 -4.33
CA LEU A 14 28.46 15.01 -4.24
C LEU A 14 28.05 15.22 -2.78
N HIS A 15 28.25 16.43 -2.26
CA HIS A 15 27.89 16.81 -0.88
C HIS A 15 26.38 16.98 -0.63
N TRP A 16 25.52 16.63 -1.59
CA TRP A 16 24.06 16.69 -1.42
C TRP A 16 23.52 15.63 -0.43
N GLY A 17 24.05 14.41 -0.49
CA GLY A 17 23.66 13.31 0.42
C GLY A 17 24.04 13.57 1.89
N PRO A 18 25.30 13.92 2.21
CA PRO A 18 25.71 14.23 3.59
C PRO A 18 24.96 15.41 4.21
N MET A 19 24.60 16.42 3.42
CA MET A 19 23.93 17.63 3.92
C MET A 19 22.49 17.36 4.42
N THR A 20 21.75 16.50 3.72
CA THR A 20 20.39 16.09 4.10
C THR A 20 20.42 15.03 5.20
N ALA A 21 21.37 14.09 5.14
CA ALA A 21 21.49 12.99 6.10
C ALA A 21 22.01 13.41 7.49
N ILE A 22 22.97 14.36 7.58
CA ILE A 22 23.56 14.77 8.87
C ILE A 22 22.65 15.73 9.64
N GLY A 23 21.78 16.47 8.94
CA GLY A 23 20.87 17.45 9.53
C GLY A 23 21.58 18.63 10.20
N PRO A 24 20.84 19.64 10.69
CA PRO A 24 21.41 20.86 11.26
C PRO A 24 21.99 20.70 12.68
N SER A 25 21.76 19.54 13.30
CA SER A 25 21.81 19.29 14.75
C SER A 25 20.79 20.10 15.54
N TYR A 26 19.98 19.38 16.32
CA TYR A 26 18.95 19.96 17.18
C TYR A 26 19.42 19.96 18.62
N LEU A 27 19.06 21.02 19.35
CA LEU A 27 19.24 21.07 20.78
C LEU A 27 18.36 19.99 21.45
N GLN A 28 18.87 19.32 22.48
CA GLN A 28 18.11 18.33 23.24
C GLN A 28 16.77 18.91 23.74
N LEU A 29 15.71 18.10 23.75
CA LEU A 29 14.46 18.52 24.39
C LEU A 29 14.71 18.81 25.86
N LYS A 30 14.05 19.83 26.40
CA LYS A 30 14.20 20.26 27.80
C LYS A 30 15.62 20.62 28.21
N TRP A 31 16.47 21.01 27.24
CA TRP A 31 17.84 21.39 27.51
C TRP A 31 17.93 22.53 28.55
N LYS A 32 18.90 22.42 29.46
CA LYS A 32 19.22 23.40 30.50
C LYS A 32 20.73 23.62 30.54
N PRO A 33 21.20 24.83 30.94
CA PRO A 33 22.62 25.07 31.13
C PRO A 33 23.19 24.20 32.27
N LYS A 34 24.51 23.96 32.26
CA LYS A 34 25.18 23.16 33.29
C LYS A 34 25.10 23.80 34.69
N GLN A 35 25.04 25.13 34.76
CA GLN A 35 24.87 25.89 36.00
C GLN A 35 23.48 26.52 35.99
N ASP A 36 22.66 26.24 37.00
CA ASP A 36 21.31 26.79 37.08
C ASP A 36 21.28 28.32 37.13
N ALA A 37 22.33 28.96 37.65
CA ALA A 37 22.47 30.41 37.65
C ALA A 37 22.48 31.03 36.23
N ASP A 38 22.88 30.27 35.20
CA ASP A 38 22.96 30.76 33.82
C ASP A 38 21.59 30.88 33.15
N VAL A 39 20.56 30.26 33.71
CA VAL A 39 19.17 30.31 33.23
C VAL A 39 18.69 31.76 33.06
N GLN A 40 19.13 32.67 33.92
CA GLN A 40 18.76 34.09 33.88
C GLN A 40 19.20 34.78 32.58
N TYR A 41 20.20 34.25 31.88
CA TYR A 41 20.74 34.83 30.65
C TYR A 41 20.14 34.20 29.37
N LEU A 42 19.25 33.21 29.51
CA LEU A 42 18.76 32.38 28.41
C LEU A 42 17.27 32.57 28.14
N GLN A 43 16.86 32.23 26.92
CA GLN A 43 15.46 32.30 26.50
C GLN A 43 14.82 30.92 26.56
N PHE A 44 13.64 30.81 27.18
CA PHE A 44 12.87 29.58 27.19
C PHE A 44 12.14 29.34 25.85
N CYS A 45 12.06 28.08 25.42
CA CYS A 45 11.27 27.63 24.28
C CYS A 45 10.14 26.73 24.75
N HIS A 46 8.90 27.22 24.66
CA HIS A 46 7.72 26.48 25.11
C HIS A 46 7.46 25.18 24.31
N VAL A 47 7.84 25.16 23.04
CA VAL A 47 7.64 23.98 22.18
C VAL A 47 8.63 22.86 22.49
N CYS A 48 9.89 23.21 22.78
CA CYS A 48 10.91 22.23 23.16
C CYS A 48 10.99 22.01 24.68
N ASP A 49 10.14 22.68 25.44
CA ASP A 49 10.05 22.67 26.90
C ASP A 49 11.41 22.85 27.62
N GLY A 50 12.27 23.71 27.08
CA GLY A 50 13.64 23.92 27.56
C GLY A 50 14.23 25.27 27.18
N TYR A 51 15.41 25.59 27.71
CA TYR A 51 16.15 26.80 27.37
C TYR A 51 16.84 26.66 26.01
N LYS A 52 17.00 27.79 25.32
CA LYS A 52 17.80 27.88 24.10
C LYS A 52 19.25 28.10 24.51
N ALA A 53 20.12 27.14 24.19
CA ALA A 53 21.56 27.31 24.29
C ALA A 53 22.05 28.52 23.47
N PRO A 54 23.21 29.11 23.81
CA PRO A 54 23.82 30.18 23.02
C PRO A 54 23.84 29.86 21.52
N ARG A 55 23.42 30.84 20.69
CA ARG A 55 23.31 30.74 19.21
C ARG A 55 22.27 29.73 18.70
N SER A 56 21.41 29.16 19.54
CA SER A 56 20.32 28.28 19.10
C SER A 56 19.01 29.04 18.90
N HIS A 57 18.24 28.65 17.86
CA HIS A 57 16.95 29.26 17.56
C HIS A 57 15.90 28.19 17.23
N HIS A 58 14.66 28.41 17.68
CA HIS A 58 13.55 27.52 17.38
C HIS A 58 13.05 27.74 15.95
N CYS A 59 13.08 26.69 15.14
CA CYS A 59 12.49 26.71 13.81
C CYS A 59 11.08 26.12 13.88
N ARG A 60 10.07 26.92 13.51
CA ARG A 60 8.66 26.48 13.47
C ARG A 60 8.43 25.31 12.49
N LYS A 61 9.17 25.28 11.37
CA LYS A 61 9.02 24.23 10.35
C LYS A 61 9.64 22.90 10.78
N CYS A 62 10.82 22.93 11.38
CA CYS A 62 11.44 21.72 11.95
C CYS A 62 10.91 21.37 13.34
N ASN A 63 10.04 22.22 13.91
CA ASN A 63 9.46 22.13 15.25
C ASN A 63 10.48 21.89 16.39
N ARG A 64 11.73 22.31 16.21
CA ARG A 64 12.86 22.05 17.12
C ARG A 64 13.79 23.25 17.21
N CYS A 65 14.47 23.40 18.36
CA CYS A 65 15.58 24.34 18.51
C CYS A 65 16.80 23.81 17.74
N VAL A 66 17.29 24.60 16.79
CA VAL A 66 18.45 24.28 15.95
C VAL A 66 19.67 24.99 16.49
N ILE A 67 20.78 24.26 16.61
CA ILE A 67 22.06 24.77 17.08
C ILE A 67 22.71 25.62 15.98
N LYS A 68 23.21 26.82 16.31
CA LYS A 68 23.77 27.81 15.35
C LYS A 68 22.90 27.93 14.08
N MET A 69 21.60 28.11 14.29
CA MET A 69 20.63 28.16 13.19
C MET A 69 20.92 29.33 12.26
N ASP A 70 21.17 29.04 10.99
CA ASP A 70 21.30 30.06 9.94
C ASP A 70 19.93 30.43 9.37
N HIS A 71 19.29 29.48 8.70
CA HIS A 71 17.94 29.62 8.17
C HIS A 71 17.29 28.25 7.96
N HIS A 72 15.98 28.24 7.73
CA HIS A 72 15.30 27.07 7.21
C HIS A 72 15.32 27.12 5.68
N CYS A 73 15.95 26.13 5.04
CA CYS A 73 16.07 26.07 3.60
C CYS A 73 14.98 25.16 3.03
N PRO A 74 14.03 25.70 2.23
CA PRO A 74 12.95 24.90 1.67
C PRO A 74 13.46 23.83 0.69
N TRP A 75 14.59 24.07 0.03
CA TRP A 75 15.15 23.19 -1.00
C TRP A 75 15.78 21.91 -0.46
N ILE A 76 16.22 21.92 0.79
CA ILE A 76 16.72 20.73 1.50
C ILE A 76 15.71 20.24 2.55
N ASN A 77 14.53 20.85 2.59
CA ASN A 77 13.46 20.62 3.56
C ASN A 77 13.95 20.52 5.03
N ASN A 78 14.99 21.27 5.38
CA ASN A 78 15.58 21.24 6.71
C ASN A 78 16.24 22.59 7.03
N CYS A 79 16.66 22.78 8.27
CA CYS A 79 17.49 23.93 8.63
C CYS A 79 18.93 23.74 8.17
N VAL A 80 19.58 24.87 7.91
CA VAL A 80 21.03 25.00 7.89
C VAL A 80 21.43 25.45 9.29
N GLY A 81 22.24 24.64 9.97
CA GLY A 81 22.67 24.83 11.35
C GLY A 81 24.10 24.34 11.54
N TRP A 82 24.54 24.28 12.79
CA TRP A 82 25.93 23.98 13.15
C TRP A 82 26.50 22.76 12.40
N ALA A 83 25.80 21.63 12.41
CA ALA A 83 26.34 20.36 11.89
C ALA A 83 26.38 20.27 10.36
N ASN A 84 25.51 20.99 9.64
CA ASN A 84 25.41 20.91 8.17
C ASN A 84 25.78 22.19 7.42
N HIS A 85 26.19 23.27 8.10
CA HIS A 85 26.55 24.54 7.43
C HIS A 85 27.73 24.39 6.44
N GLY A 86 28.73 23.58 6.79
CA GLY A 86 29.85 23.25 5.92
C GLY A 86 29.42 22.49 4.67
N TYR A 87 28.64 21.42 4.86
CA TYR A 87 28.07 20.62 3.76
C TYR A 87 27.16 21.45 2.85
N PHE A 88 26.35 22.37 3.41
CA PHE A 88 25.53 23.28 2.62
C PHE A 88 26.36 24.18 1.71
N THR A 89 27.39 24.79 2.27
CA THR A 89 28.26 25.70 1.52
C THR A 89 29.01 24.96 0.42
N ALA A 90 29.47 23.73 0.69
CA ALA A 90 30.06 22.85 -0.31
C ALA A 90 29.06 22.51 -1.42
N PHE A 91 27.82 22.13 -1.07
CA PHE A 91 26.76 21.86 -2.05
C PHE A 91 26.53 23.05 -2.98
N LEU A 92 26.40 24.27 -2.45
CA LEU A 92 26.22 25.47 -3.27
C LEU A 92 27.40 25.69 -4.24
N ALA A 93 28.63 25.46 -3.77
CA ALA A 93 29.82 25.57 -4.61
C ALA A 93 29.83 24.52 -5.74
N PHE A 94 29.53 23.25 -5.43
CA PHE A 94 29.48 22.18 -6.43
C PHE A 94 28.33 22.35 -7.42
N ALA A 95 27.17 22.85 -7.00
CA ALA A 95 26.06 23.15 -7.89
C ALA A 95 26.44 24.23 -8.91
N VAL A 96 27.07 25.32 -8.47
CA VAL A 96 27.55 26.40 -9.36
C VAL A 96 28.63 25.87 -10.32
N LEU A 97 29.61 25.12 -9.82
CA LEU A 97 30.67 24.55 -10.66
C LEU A 97 30.13 23.53 -11.67
N GLY A 98 29.19 22.69 -11.26
CA GLY A 98 28.53 21.70 -12.11
C GLY A 98 27.74 22.36 -13.24
N CYS A 99 26.95 23.41 -12.93
CA CYS A 99 26.21 24.16 -13.94
C CYS A 99 27.12 24.99 -14.86
N LEU A 100 28.23 25.54 -14.37
CA LEU A 100 29.24 26.17 -15.21
C LEU A 100 29.86 25.17 -16.19
N HIS A 101 30.21 23.97 -15.71
CA HIS A 101 30.77 22.90 -16.53
C HIS A 101 29.76 22.40 -17.58
N ALA A 102 28.50 22.19 -17.19
CA ALA A 102 27.43 21.82 -18.11
C ALA A 102 27.19 22.90 -19.17
N THR A 103 27.17 24.18 -18.77
CA THR A 103 27.04 25.31 -19.71
C THR A 103 28.17 25.30 -20.74
N ALA A 104 29.42 25.08 -20.31
CA ALA A 104 30.56 25.02 -21.21
C ALA A 104 30.46 23.84 -22.20
N ILE A 105 30.10 22.64 -21.72
CA ILE A 105 29.92 21.45 -22.58
C ILE A 105 28.78 21.66 -23.58
N LEU A 106 27.64 22.16 -23.12
CA LEU A 106 26.46 22.36 -23.97
C LEU A 106 26.69 23.48 -24.98
N ALA A 107 27.34 24.58 -24.60
CA ALA A 107 27.69 25.65 -25.52
C ALA A 107 28.68 25.16 -26.59
N ALA A 108 29.70 24.38 -26.20
CA ALA A 108 30.63 23.77 -27.15
C ALA A 108 29.93 22.77 -28.10
N SER A 109 29.01 21.96 -27.56
CA SER A 109 28.23 20.99 -28.35
C SER A 109 27.28 21.67 -29.32
N LEU A 110 26.64 22.77 -28.89
CA LEU A 110 25.78 23.61 -29.72
C LEU A 110 26.59 24.26 -30.85
N TYR A 111 27.77 24.80 -30.54
CA TYR A 111 28.68 25.38 -31.52
C TYR A 111 29.10 24.33 -32.57
N VAL A 112 29.61 23.17 -32.14
CA VAL A 112 30.01 22.09 -33.06
C VAL A 112 28.83 21.58 -33.89
N GLY A 113 27.64 21.47 -33.30
CA GLY A 113 26.43 21.04 -34.00
C GLY A 113 25.93 22.05 -35.04
N LEU A 114 26.00 23.36 -34.76
CA LEU A 114 25.62 24.43 -35.70
C LEU A 114 26.62 24.58 -36.86
N TYR A 115 27.91 24.37 -36.61
CA TYR A 115 28.97 24.46 -37.62
C TYR A 115 29.34 23.09 -38.22
N ARG A 116 28.45 22.10 -38.12
CA ARG A 116 28.70 20.73 -38.55
C ARG A 116 29.13 20.62 -40.02
N ASP A 117 28.43 21.30 -40.92
CA ASP A 117 28.71 21.23 -42.36
C ASP A 117 30.06 21.88 -42.70
N TRP A 118 30.46 22.92 -41.96
CA TRP A 118 31.79 23.53 -42.07
C TRP A 118 32.89 22.54 -41.68
N TYR A 119 32.75 21.81 -40.57
CA TYR A 119 33.72 20.80 -40.16
C TYR A 119 33.82 19.62 -41.14
N ILE A 120 32.71 19.23 -41.78
CA ILE A 120 32.68 18.21 -42.83
C ILE A 120 33.42 18.71 -44.09
N TYR A 121 33.13 19.94 -44.53
CA TYR A 121 33.73 20.52 -45.73
C TYR A 121 35.26 20.61 -45.68
N TYR A 122 35.83 20.92 -44.51
CA TYR A 122 37.29 21.03 -44.31
C TYR A 122 37.96 19.72 -43.83
N GLY A 123 37.26 18.58 -43.86
CA GLY A 123 37.84 17.26 -43.59
C GLY A 123 38.10 16.93 -42.12
N HIS A 124 37.46 17.63 -41.18
CA HIS A 124 37.61 17.42 -39.73
C HIS A 124 36.57 16.43 -39.16
N TYR A 125 36.41 15.27 -39.79
CA TYR A 125 35.36 14.29 -39.47
C TYR A 125 35.36 13.79 -38.02
N SER A 126 36.54 13.69 -37.37
CA SER A 126 36.66 13.24 -35.98
C SER A 126 36.01 14.18 -34.95
N LYS A 127 35.71 15.44 -35.34
CA LYS A 127 35.05 16.43 -34.49
C LYS A 127 33.53 16.47 -34.69
N VAL A 128 32.98 15.71 -35.64
CA VAL A 128 31.56 15.73 -36.04
C VAL A 128 30.74 14.69 -35.27
N ASN A 129 30.80 14.73 -33.93
CA ASN A 129 30.12 13.75 -33.06
C ASN A 129 28.73 14.19 -32.58
N VAL A 130 28.31 15.43 -32.90
CA VAL A 130 27.03 16.00 -32.44
C VAL A 130 26.09 16.20 -33.64
N LYS A 131 24.90 15.60 -33.57
CA LYS A 131 23.82 15.79 -34.57
C LYS A 131 22.64 16.50 -33.91
N LEU A 132 22.41 17.75 -34.29
CA LEU A 132 21.29 18.53 -33.78
C LEU A 132 20.03 18.31 -34.64
N THR A 133 19.06 17.58 -34.10
CA THR A 133 17.65 17.63 -34.52
C THR A 133 16.97 18.88 -33.95
N ILE A 134 15.81 19.26 -34.48
CA ILE A 134 15.00 20.39 -33.99
C ILE A 134 14.75 20.27 -32.47
N TRP A 135 14.35 19.09 -32.01
CA TRP A 135 14.09 18.85 -30.58
C TRP A 135 15.36 18.94 -29.73
N SER A 136 16.46 18.34 -30.17
CA SER A 136 17.73 18.45 -29.42
C SER A 136 18.30 19.87 -29.40
N LEU A 137 18.04 20.68 -30.43
CA LEU A 137 18.43 22.08 -30.47
C LEU A 137 17.64 22.89 -29.42
N VAL A 138 16.30 22.73 -29.42
CA VAL A 138 15.42 23.39 -28.42
C VAL A 138 15.82 22.99 -27.01
N LEU A 139 16.01 21.70 -26.74
CA LEU A 139 16.43 21.20 -25.43
C LEU A 139 17.82 21.72 -25.04
N CYS A 140 18.78 21.81 -25.97
CA CYS A 140 20.12 22.32 -25.70
C CYS A 140 20.08 23.80 -25.29
N VAL A 141 19.35 24.65 -26.03
CA VAL A 141 19.21 26.08 -25.72
C VAL A 141 18.49 26.29 -24.39
N PHE A 142 17.41 25.53 -24.14
CA PHE A 142 16.69 25.60 -22.87
C PHE A 142 17.57 25.21 -21.68
N ASN A 143 18.33 24.12 -21.80
CA ASN A 143 19.22 23.65 -20.73
C ASN A 143 20.38 24.62 -20.45
N ILE A 144 20.93 25.27 -21.49
CA ILE A 144 21.91 26.36 -21.31
C ILE A 144 21.30 27.51 -20.53
N GLY A 145 20.08 27.95 -20.90
CA GLY A 145 19.35 29.00 -20.20
C GLY A 145 19.11 28.67 -18.71
N LEU A 146 18.67 27.45 -18.43
CA LEU A 146 18.46 26.96 -17.06
C LEU A 146 19.77 26.91 -16.27
N ALA A 147 20.84 26.39 -16.85
CA ALA A 147 22.15 26.28 -16.19
C ALA A 147 22.73 27.66 -15.83
N ILE A 148 22.63 28.64 -16.73
CA ILE A 148 23.04 30.03 -16.44
C ILE A 148 22.19 30.64 -15.32
N GLY A 149 20.88 30.40 -15.33
CA GLY A 149 19.98 30.85 -14.26
C GLY A 149 20.38 30.33 -12.88
N VAL A 150 20.75 29.05 -12.78
CA VAL A 150 21.26 28.44 -11.54
C VAL A 150 22.58 29.07 -11.12
N VAL A 151 23.53 29.28 -12.03
CA VAL A 151 24.83 29.91 -11.73
C VAL A 151 24.66 31.30 -11.10
N ILE A 152 23.77 32.12 -11.65
CA ILE A 152 23.53 33.48 -11.13
C ILE A 152 22.85 33.43 -9.75
N THR A 153 21.76 32.68 -9.63
CA THR A 153 20.92 32.68 -8.42
C THR A 153 21.57 31.94 -7.25
N VAL A 154 22.05 30.72 -7.48
CA VAL A 154 22.74 29.91 -6.47
C VAL A 154 24.13 30.47 -6.17
N GLY A 155 24.81 31.05 -7.17
CA GLY A 155 26.09 31.74 -6.98
C GLY A 155 25.98 32.95 -6.05
N ALA A 156 24.92 33.76 -6.17
CA ALA A 156 24.68 34.85 -5.23
C ALA A 156 24.49 34.36 -3.79
N LEU A 157 23.77 33.24 -3.61
CA LEU A 157 23.58 32.61 -2.30
C LEU A 157 24.89 32.06 -1.72
N LEU A 158 25.74 31.45 -2.55
CA LEU A 158 27.07 30.99 -2.16
C LEU A 158 27.93 32.16 -1.65
N VAL A 159 27.96 33.29 -2.36
CA VAL A 159 28.70 34.48 -1.94
C VAL A 159 28.19 35.01 -0.60
N TYR A 160 26.86 35.01 -0.39
CA TYR A 160 26.27 35.40 0.88
C TYR A 160 26.70 34.49 2.03
N GLN A 161 26.65 33.17 1.84
CA GLN A 161 27.08 32.18 2.84
C GLN A 161 28.57 32.28 3.15
N LEU A 162 29.43 32.44 2.14
CA LEU A 162 30.87 32.66 2.35
C LEU A 162 31.15 33.93 3.16
N ARG A 163 30.41 35.02 2.88
CA ARG A 163 30.52 36.25 3.68
C ARG A 163 30.09 36.04 5.13
N ALA A 164 28.99 35.31 5.36
CA ALA A 164 28.50 34.99 6.71
C ALA A 164 29.56 34.19 7.49
N ILE A 165 30.14 33.16 6.86
CA ILE A 165 31.21 32.33 7.41
C ILE A 165 32.44 33.17 7.75
N LEU A 166 32.89 34.05 6.84
CA LEU A 166 34.06 34.91 7.07
C LEU A 166 33.90 35.86 8.27
N ASN A 167 32.68 36.16 8.69
CA ASN A 167 32.39 37.00 9.86
C ASN A 167 31.91 36.18 11.08
N ASN A 168 31.88 34.85 10.98
CA ASN A 168 31.29 33.89 11.93
C ASN A 168 29.87 34.27 12.39
N ARG A 169 29.03 34.65 11.43
CA ARG A 169 27.64 35.04 11.65
C ARG A 169 26.69 34.10 10.93
N THR A 170 25.49 34.03 11.46
CA THR A 170 24.30 33.52 10.80
C THR A 170 23.44 34.68 10.30
N ALA A 171 22.51 34.41 9.39
CA ALA A 171 21.52 35.38 8.93
C ALA A 171 20.70 35.96 10.09
N ILE A 172 20.43 35.15 11.13
CA ILE A 172 19.75 35.60 12.35
C ILE A 172 20.63 36.56 13.16
N GLU A 173 21.92 36.23 13.32
CA GLU A 173 22.89 37.05 14.05
C GLU A 173 23.17 38.39 13.37
N ASP A 174 23.21 38.43 12.04
CA ASP A 174 23.36 39.69 11.28
C ASP A 174 22.23 40.67 11.60
N TRP A 175 20.99 40.19 11.72
CA TRP A 175 19.84 41.02 12.09
C TRP A 175 19.90 41.51 13.54
N ILE A 176 20.41 40.70 14.46
CA ILE A 176 20.61 41.09 15.86
C ILE A 176 21.65 42.20 15.97
N LEU A 177 22.73 42.11 15.18
CA LEU A 177 23.80 43.09 15.13
C LEU A 177 23.39 44.42 14.50
N GLU A 178 22.54 44.37 13.47
CA GLU A 178 21.94 45.57 12.89
C GLU A 178 21.12 46.32 13.96
N LYS A 179 20.33 45.60 14.76
CA LYS A 179 19.56 46.18 15.87
C LYS A 179 20.41 46.72 17.00
N ALA A 180 21.47 46.01 17.38
CA ALA A 180 22.39 46.46 18.41
C ALA A 180 23.06 47.78 18.00
N ARG A 181 23.40 47.96 16.71
CA ARG A 181 23.91 49.24 16.18
C ARG A 181 22.89 50.38 16.32
N PHE A 182 21.62 50.14 15.99
CA PHE A 182 20.57 51.15 16.21
C PHE A 182 20.32 51.46 17.70
N ARG A 183 20.50 50.49 18.60
CA ARG A 183 20.40 50.72 20.05
C ARG A 183 21.58 51.54 20.55
N LYS A 184 22.81 51.26 20.10
CA LYS A 184 24.02 52.06 20.39
C LYS A 184 23.81 53.54 20.11
N GLU A 185 23.20 53.90 18.99
CA GLU A 185 22.90 55.31 18.66
C GLU A 185 21.96 56.00 19.66
N ARG A 186 21.22 55.24 20.47
CA ARG A 186 20.25 55.76 21.46
C ARG A 186 20.73 55.72 22.90
N ILE A 187 21.55 54.72 23.27
CA ILE A 187 21.97 54.49 24.66
C ILE A 187 23.49 54.64 24.87
N ASN A 188 24.25 54.93 23.81
CA ASN A 188 25.72 55.11 23.81
C ASN A 188 26.53 53.93 24.36
N GLU A 189 25.93 52.73 24.48
CA GLU A 189 26.61 51.50 24.86
C GLU A 189 27.20 50.79 23.62
N THR A 190 28.46 50.38 23.70
CA THR A 190 29.15 49.66 22.63
C THR A 190 28.93 48.15 22.77
N PHE A 191 28.10 47.56 21.90
CA PHE A 191 27.96 46.11 21.77
C PHE A 191 29.09 45.50 20.92
N THR A 192 29.87 44.59 21.49
CA THR A 192 30.89 43.81 20.78
C THR A 192 30.33 42.43 20.43
N TYR A 193 30.45 42.01 19.16
CA TYR A 193 30.00 40.69 18.73
C TYR A 193 30.94 39.60 19.25
N PRO A 194 30.47 38.63 20.05
CA PRO A 194 31.36 37.74 20.78
C PRO A 194 32.09 36.71 19.91
N TYR A 195 31.60 36.39 18.70
CA TYR A 195 32.04 35.20 17.95
C TYR A 195 32.99 35.47 16.77
N ASP A 196 33.38 36.71 16.48
CA ASP A 196 34.28 37.02 15.36
C ASP A 196 35.76 36.87 15.77
N LEU A 197 36.36 35.71 15.49
CA LEU A 197 37.74 35.35 15.87
C LEU A 197 38.80 35.72 14.81
N GLY A 198 38.41 36.52 13.82
CA GLY A 198 39.22 36.82 12.63
C GLY A 198 38.98 35.86 11.47
N LYS A 199 39.13 36.38 10.24
CA LYS A 199 38.67 35.74 8.98
C LYS A 199 39.07 34.26 8.83
N TRP A 200 40.32 33.93 9.14
CA TRP A 200 40.85 32.58 9.00
C TRP A 200 40.30 31.61 10.05
N ASN A 201 40.23 32.04 11.31
CA ASN A 201 39.69 31.24 12.41
C ASN A 201 38.17 31.04 12.27
N ASN A 202 37.47 32.06 11.77
CA ASN A 202 36.04 31.97 11.46
C ASN A 202 35.78 30.93 10.36
N MET A 203 36.57 30.94 9.29
CA MET A 203 36.42 29.99 8.19
C MET A 203 36.63 28.54 8.64
N LYS A 204 37.65 28.29 9.49
CA LYS A 204 37.91 26.96 10.07
C LYS A 204 36.77 26.39 10.91
N GLN A 205 35.85 27.22 11.42
CA GLN A 205 34.70 26.72 12.17
C GLN A 205 33.64 26.03 11.29
N VAL A 206 33.64 26.29 9.97
CA VAL A 206 32.61 25.82 9.04
C VAL A 206 33.20 25.07 7.84
N ILE A 207 34.31 25.56 7.29
CA ILE A 207 34.98 24.98 6.11
C ILE A 207 36.30 24.36 6.55
N ASN A 208 36.30 23.03 6.64
CA ASN A 208 37.50 22.19 6.79
C ASN A 208 37.45 21.05 5.76
N ILE A 209 38.53 20.25 5.66
CA ILE A 209 38.66 19.18 4.64
C ILE A 209 37.49 18.19 4.67
N SER A 210 36.89 17.94 5.84
CA SER A 210 35.76 17.02 6.02
C SER A 210 34.39 17.70 5.97
N CYS A 211 34.32 19.03 5.84
CA CYS A 211 33.10 19.84 6.00
C CYS A 211 32.35 19.61 7.31
N THR A 212 33.02 19.09 8.33
CA THR A 212 32.44 18.82 9.65
C THR A 212 32.49 20.06 10.53
N SER A 213 31.55 20.20 11.45
CA SER A 213 31.48 21.34 12.35
C SER A 213 32.53 21.28 13.46
N ALA A 214 33.12 22.41 13.84
CA ALA A 214 34.07 22.48 14.94
C ALA A 214 33.35 22.66 16.30
N GLY A 215 33.86 22.00 17.36
CA GLY A 215 33.36 22.12 18.74
C GLY A 215 32.24 21.13 19.09
N ASN A 216 31.47 21.44 20.13
CA ASN A 216 30.33 20.63 20.60
C ASN A 216 28.95 21.27 20.28
N GLY A 217 28.94 22.42 19.60
CA GLY A 217 27.72 23.16 19.25
C GLY A 217 27.05 23.90 20.41
N ILE A 218 27.53 23.79 21.65
CA ILE A 218 26.94 24.45 22.83
C ILE A 218 27.89 25.51 23.36
N GLU A 219 29.17 25.17 23.45
CA GLU A 219 30.24 26.03 23.91
C GLU A 219 30.99 26.61 22.71
N TRP A 220 31.13 27.93 22.70
CA TRP A 220 31.72 28.68 21.61
C TRP A 220 32.96 29.44 22.05
N PRO A 221 34.04 29.44 21.25
CA PRO A 221 35.13 30.39 21.43
C PRO A 221 34.63 31.82 21.23
N VAL A 222 35.02 32.72 22.13
CA VAL A 222 34.61 34.12 22.15
C VAL A 222 35.82 35.05 22.17
N VAL A 223 35.65 36.27 21.68
CA VAL A 223 36.68 37.33 21.75
C VAL A 223 36.89 37.80 23.19
N GLU A 224 38.08 38.33 23.47
CA GLU A 224 38.44 38.85 24.79
C GLU A 224 37.45 39.94 25.25
N GLY A 225 37.04 39.88 26.52
CA GLY A 225 36.02 40.78 27.09
C GLY A 225 34.55 40.36 26.84
N CYS A 226 34.30 39.22 26.19
CA CYS A 226 32.97 38.65 26.01
C CYS A 226 32.82 37.28 26.69
N ASP A 227 31.58 36.88 26.99
CA ASP A 227 31.20 35.51 27.36
C ASP A 227 30.18 34.94 26.37
N GLN A 228 29.85 33.65 26.49
CA GLN A 228 28.92 32.96 25.58
C GLN A 228 27.47 33.49 25.65
N TYR A 229 27.12 34.24 26.70
CA TYR A 229 25.80 34.82 26.89
C TYR A 229 25.70 36.27 26.44
N THR A 230 26.82 36.94 26.09
CA THR A 230 26.86 38.33 25.61
C THR A 230 25.83 38.63 24.52
N LEU A 231 25.74 37.79 23.48
CA LEU A 231 24.73 37.97 22.42
C LEU A 231 23.29 37.73 22.92
N THR A 232 23.08 36.75 23.81
CA THR A 232 21.76 36.39 24.32
C THR A 232 21.20 37.47 25.25
N ARG A 233 22.05 38.07 26.10
CA ARG A 233 21.71 39.24 26.93
C ARG A 233 21.28 40.43 26.07
N GLU A 234 22.02 40.71 24.99
CA GLU A 234 21.63 41.76 24.05
C GLU A 234 20.28 41.47 23.38
N GLN A 235 20.01 40.23 22.98
CA GLN A 235 18.69 39.85 22.43
C GLN A 235 17.55 40.01 23.44
N LEU A 236 17.78 39.66 24.72
CA LEU A 236 16.79 39.82 25.78
C LEU A 236 16.45 41.31 25.99
N ALA A 237 17.47 42.17 26.06
CA ALA A 237 17.29 43.61 26.17
C ALA A 237 16.57 44.22 24.94
N GLN A 238 16.89 43.74 23.73
CA GLN A 238 16.16 44.12 22.51
C GLN A 238 14.68 43.72 22.56
N LYS A 239 14.34 42.56 23.13
CA LYS A 239 12.97 42.06 23.27
C LYS A 239 12.19 42.85 24.33
N GLU A 240 12.83 43.20 25.44
CA GLU A 240 12.24 44.03 26.48
C GLU A 240 11.92 45.44 25.94
N GLU A 241 12.86 46.05 25.22
CA GLU A 241 12.62 47.35 24.57
C GLU A 241 11.53 47.27 23.49
N LYS A 242 11.43 46.14 22.78
CA LYS A 242 10.33 45.89 21.82
C LYS A 242 8.98 45.79 22.53
N ARG A 243 8.90 45.08 23.67
CA ARG A 243 7.68 44.97 24.49
C ARG A 243 7.23 46.34 24.99
N ALA A 244 8.15 47.15 25.51
CA ALA A 244 7.85 48.50 25.99
C ALA A 244 7.28 49.45 24.90
N ARG A 245 7.71 49.27 23.65
CA ARG A 245 7.27 50.06 22.49
C ARG A 245 6.07 49.48 21.75
N THR A 246 5.59 48.30 22.13
CA THR A 246 4.42 47.70 21.51
C THR A 246 3.18 48.53 21.85
N ARG A 247 2.39 48.87 20.83
CA ARG A 247 1.10 49.53 20.96
C ARG A 247 0.04 48.70 20.27
N THR A 248 -1.19 48.81 20.74
CA THR A 248 -2.33 48.03 20.23
C THR A 248 -3.15 48.90 19.31
N TYR A 249 -3.46 48.40 18.11
CA TYR A 249 -4.28 49.07 17.10
C TYR A 249 -5.43 48.18 16.68
N THR A 250 -6.59 48.77 16.41
CA THR A 250 -7.74 48.07 15.84
C THR A 250 -7.75 48.23 14.32
N ILE A 251 -8.01 47.15 13.60
CA ILE A 251 -8.02 47.14 12.15
C ILE A 251 -9.35 47.69 11.64
N HIS A 252 -9.27 48.79 10.88
CA HIS A 252 -10.44 49.44 10.28
C HIS A 252 -10.64 49.11 8.79
N ARG A 253 -9.65 48.44 8.17
CA ARG A 253 -9.72 47.96 6.78
C ARG A 253 -9.04 46.60 6.67
N PRO A 254 -9.63 45.63 5.96
CA PRO A 254 -9.10 44.30 5.90
C PRO A 254 -7.74 44.26 5.18
N ALA A 255 -6.82 43.46 5.70
CA ALA A 255 -5.54 43.12 5.07
C ALA A 255 -5.58 41.67 4.55
N THR A 256 -5.33 41.43 3.26
CA THR A 256 -5.49 40.08 2.68
C THR A 256 -4.30 39.15 2.97
N GLY A 257 -3.11 39.71 3.22
CA GLY A 257 -1.88 38.93 3.37
C GLY A 257 -1.37 38.28 2.07
N SER A 258 -1.93 38.64 0.92
CA SER A 258 -1.58 38.05 -0.39
C SER A 258 -0.13 38.35 -0.80
N TRP A 259 0.49 37.40 -1.52
CA TRP A 259 1.82 37.56 -2.13
C TRP A 259 1.87 38.67 -3.18
N VAL A 260 0.74 38.90 -3.89
CA VAL A 260 0.60 39.97 -4.88
C VAL A 260 -0.64 40.77 -4.53
N PRO A 261 -0.54 41.68 -3.55
CA PRO A 261 -1.70 42.36 -2.99
C PRO A 261 -2.27 43.44 -3.92
N ILE A 262 -1.60 43.73 -5.05
CA ILE A 262 -2.00 44.72 -6.07
C ILE A 262 -3.39 44.42 -6.61
N PHE A 263 -3.70 43.15 -6.87
CA PHE A 263 -5.01 42.74 -7.42
C PHE A 263 -6.13 42.77 -6.38
N SER A 264 -5.81 42.57 -5.10
CA SER A 264 -6.80 42.55 -4.02
C SER A 264 -6.99 43.90 -3.30
N GLN A 265 -5.97 44.77 -3.31
CA GLN A 265 -5.91 45.97 -2.46
C GLN A 265 -5.37 47.22 -3.19
N GLY A 266 -5.13 47.11 -4.51
CA GLY A 266 -4.64 48.19 -5.36
C GLY A 266 -3.14 48.51 -5.18
N PHE A 267 -2.58 49.27 -6.13
CA PHE A 267 -1.16 49.64 -6.14
C PHE A 267 -0.69 50.41 -4.88
N LYS A 268 -1.59 51.13 -4.21
CA LYS A 268 -1.28 51.88 -2.99
C LYS A 268 -0.80 50.99 -1.84
N VAL A 269 -1.18 49.71 -1.81
CA VAL A 269 -0.77 48.81 -0.72
C VAL A 269 0.73 48.50 -0.76
N CYS A 270 1.33 48.49 -1.95
CA CYS A 270 2.79 48.37 -2.13
C CYS A 270 3.54 49.60 -1.58
N LEU A 271 2.84 50.72 -1.42
CA LEU A 271 3.35 51.98 -0.89
C LEU A 271 2.99 52.18 0.59
N SER A 272 2.19 51.29 1.19
CA SER A 272 1.66 51.43 2.56
C SER A 272 1.44 50.06 3.22
N PRO A 273 2.49 49.23 3.38
CA PRO A 273 2.36 47.93 4.02
C PRO A 273 1.90 48.05 5.50
N PRO A 274 1.17 47.06 6.04
CA PRO A 274 0.71 47.08 7.43
C PRO A 274 1.88 47.28 8.40
N LEU A 275 1.71 48.12 9.41
CA LEU A 275 2.72 48.39 10.44
C LEU A 275 2.84 47.22 11.46
N THR A 276 2.83 45.96 11.03
CA THR A 276 2.94 44.80 11.92
C THR A 276 4.28 44.07 11.71
N ASP A 277 4.65 43.20 12.66
CA ASP A 277 5.85 42.36 12.56
C ASP A 277 5.72 41.23 11.52
N GLU A 278 4.50 40.93 11.06
CA GLU A 278 4.21 39.94 10.03
C GLU A 278 3.64 40.65 8.79
N PRO A 279 4.46 40.89 7.74
CA PRO A 279 4.07 41.72 6.60
C PRO A 279 2.91 41.13 5.77
N ARG A 280 2.59 39.85 5.96
CA ARG A 280 1.50 39.13 5.27
C ARG A 280 0.41 38.62 6.20
N ILE A 281 0.26 39.25 7.36
CA ILE A 281 -0.83 38.90 8.27
C ILE A 281 -2.17 39.24 7.62
N LYS A 282 -3.06 38.25 7.56
CA LYS A 282 -4.44 38.45 7.17
C LYS A 282 -5.17 39.08 8.35
N LEU A 283 -5.86 40.19 8.12
CA LEU A 283 -6.54 40.95 9.17
C LEU A 283 -7.94 41.31 8.71
N ALA A 284 -8.93 41.08 9.55
CA ALA A 284 -10.30 41.49 9.37
C ALA A 284 -10.58 42.82 10.08
N VAL A 285 -11.67 43.49 9.72
CA VAL A 285 -12.13 44.69 10.43
C VAL A 285 -12.54 44.29 11.85
N GLY A 286 -12.02 45.00 12.86
CA GLY A 286 -12.22 44.70 14.27
C GLY A 286 -11.08 43.92 14.92
N ASP A 287 -10.16 43.35 14.13
CA ASP A 287 -8.99 42.66 14.68
C ASP A 287 -8.10 43.63 15.47
N VAL A 288 -7.55 43.16 16.57
CA VAL A 288 -6.67 43.93 17.43
C VAL A 288 -5.23 43.46 17.21
N VAL A 289 -4.40 44.31 16.61
CA VAL A 289 -3.00 44.01 16.29
C VAL A 289 -2.03 44.76 17.19
N ARG A 290 -0.94 44.09 17.55
CA ARG A 290 0.19 44.69 18.28
C ARG A 290 1.24 45.16 17.29
N VAL A 291 1.47 46.47 17.25
CA VAL A 291 2.38 47.17 16.33
C VAL A 291 3.60 47.67 17.11
N THR A 292 4.80 47.46 16.57
CA THR A 292 6.06 47.76 17.26
C THR A 292 7.04 48.68 16.51
N ARG A 293 6.73 49.16 15.30
CA ARG A 293 7.72 49.85 14.43
C ARG A 293 7.48 51.35 14.11
N TRP A 294 8.59 52.10 14.23
CA TRP A 294 8.99 53.46 13.80
C TRP A 294 10.39 53.24 13.15
N ARG A 295 10.73 53.38 11.84
CA ARG A 295 10.83 54.54 10.92
C ARG A 295 11.26 54.18 9.47
N LYS A 296 11.04 55.15 8.56
CA LYS A 296 11.74 55.67 7.33
C LYS A 296 12.77 54.83 6.55
N TYR A 297 12.60 54.83 5.21
CA TYR A 297 13.49 54.43 4.09
C TYR A 297 13.33 53.02 3.48
N LEU A 298 12.33 52.93 2.59
CA LEU A 298 12.43 52.53 1.17
C LEU A 298 13.38 51.37 0.77
N LEU A 299 12.77 50.24 0.45
CA LEU A 299 13.29 49.04 -0.21
C LEU A 299 13.69 49.30 -1.70
N ILE A 300 14.55 50.27 -1.99
CA ILE A 300 15.03 50.53 -3.38
C ILE A 300 16.00 49.45 -3.90
N PHE A 301 16.74 48.77 -3.03
CA PHE A 301 17.84 47.92 -3.51
C PHE A 301 17.39 46.54 -4.05
N ILE A 302 16.26 46.00 -3.58
CA ILE A 302 15.71 44.72 -4.08
C ILE A 302 14.88 44.91 -5.35
N MET A 303 14.26 46.09 -5.53
CA MET A 303 13.53 46.40 -6.76
C MET A 303 14.46 46.69 -7.96
N ALA A 304 15.69 47.17 -7.74
CA ALA A 304 16.61 47.47 -8.84
C ALA A 304 17.17 46.22 -9.56
N MET A 305 17.41 45.12 -8.83
CA MET A 305 17.79 43.83 -9.41
C MET A 305 16.62 43.18 -10.16
N LEU A 306 15.39 43.32 -9.63
CA LEU A 306 14.19 42.80 -10.27
C LEU A 306 13.82 43.59 -11.53
N ARG A 307 14.11 44.90 -11.60
CA ARG A 307 13.70 45.78 -12.71
C ARG A 307 14.35 45.46 -14.06
N ASN A 308 15.59 44.95 -14.07
CA ASN A 308 16.27 44.55 -15.32
C ASN A 308 15.97 43.10 -15.75
N ALA A 309 15.66 42.22 -14.80
CA ALA A 309 15.17 40.87 -15.12
C ALA A 309 13.73 40.89 -15.61
N THR A 310 12.88 41.79 -15.10
CA THR A 310 11.50 41.95 -15.56
C THR A 310 11.38 42.57 -16.94
N LEU A 311 12.28 43.43 -17.40
CA LEU A 311 12.17 44.01 -18.75
C LEU A 311 12.55 43.00 -19.85
N LEU A 312 13.50 42.10 -19.60
CA LEU A 312 13.81 41.00 -20.52
C LEU A 312 12.75 39.89 -20.45
N ALA A 313 12.23 39.60 -19.25
CA ALA A 313 11.12 38.67 -19.08
C ALA A 313 9.82 39.20 -19.71
N VAL A 314 9.54 40.52 -19.66
CA VAL A 314 8.39 41.17 -20.30
C VAL A 314 8.53 41.18 -21.82
N PHE A 315 9.74 41.36 -22.38
CA PHE A 315 9.93 41.26 -23.84
C PHE A 315 9.75 39.83 -24.37
N ILE A 316 10.18 38.82 -23.59
CA ILE A 316 9.98 37.40 -23.92
C ILE A 316 8.53 36.96 -23.66
N THR A 317 7.88 37.47 -22.60
CA THR A 317 6.46 37.19 -22.35
C THR A 317 5.52 37.95 -23.27
N VAL A 318 5.85 39.12 -23.82
CA VAL A 318 5.00 39.77 -24.83
C VAL A 318 5.10 39.07 -26.19
N LEU A 319 6.23 38.44 -26.52
CA LEU A 319 6.36 37.54 -27.68
C LEU A 319 5.72 36.17 -27.45
N ALA A 320 5.65 35.68 -26.20
CA ALA A 320 4.95 34.44 -25.84
C ALA A 320 3.44 34.63 -25.53
N ALA A 321 3.00 35.84 -25.16
CA ALA A 321 1.62 36.18 -24.83
C ALA A 321 0.72 36.37 -26.07
N GLY A 322 1.23 36.10 -27.27
CA GLY A 322 0.39 35.83 -28.44
C GLY A 322 -0.19 34.42 -28.45
N LEU A 323 0.32 33.49 -27.64
CA LEU A 323 -0.07 32.07 -27.65
C LEU A 323 0.10 31.47 -26.24
N GLY A 324 -0.89 31.65 -25.37
CA GLY A 324 -0.85 31.01 -24.05
C GLY A 324 -1.92 31.50 -23.12
N ASP A 325 -3.13 30.99 -23.32
CA ASP A 325 -4.28 31.23 -22.46
C ASP A 325 -4.12 30.53 -21.09
N SER A 326 -4.87 31.05 -20.13
CA SER A 326 -4.92 30.76 -18.69
C SER A 326 -4.91 29.28 -18.23
N SER A 327 -3.91 28.88 -17.42
CA SER A 327 -4.06 27.77 -16.46
C SER A 327 -2.95 27.81 -15.38
N ASN A 328 -3.31 28.08 -14.13
CA ASN A 328 -2.40 27.83 -13.00
C ASN A 328 -3.20 27.46 -11.75
N ALA A 329 -3.93 26.35 -11.84
CA ALA A 329 -4.63 25.72 -10.72
C ALA A 329 -4.51 24.18 -10.65
N ASN A 330 -3.67 23.54 -11.48
CA ASN A 330 -3.64 22.07 -11.63
C ASN A 330 -2.24 21.48 -11.35
N SER A 331 -1.92 21.18 -10.10
CA SER A 331 -0.77 20.31 -9.78
C SER A 331 -1.07 19.24 -8.74
N SER A 332 -2.36 18.95 -8.46
CA SER A 332 -2.78 17.97 -7.46
C SER A 332 -3.82 17.02 -8.04
N TYR A 333 -3.61 15.71 -7.83
CA TYR A 333 -4.55 14.61 -8.12
C TYR A 333 -5.76 14.56 -7.18
N ARG A 334 -5.83 15.45 -6.18
CA ARG A 334 -6.98 15.59 -5.30
C ARG A 334 -7.90 16.70 -5.78
N LEU A 335 -9.21 16.47 -5.71
CA LEU A 335 -10.21 17.46 -6.06
C LEU A 335 -10.15 18.66 -5.09
N PRO A 336 -10.44 19.89 -5.58
CA PRO A 336 -10.60 21.04 -4.71
C PRO A 336 -11.69 20.81 -3.66
N LYS A 337 -11.43 21.22 -2.41
CA LYS A 337 -12.41 21.13 -1.31
C LYS A 337 -13.41 22.29 -1.27
N SER A 338 -13.45 23.12 -2.31
CA SER A 338 -14.39 24.25 -2.42
C SER A 338 -15.84 23.81 -2.65
N ILE A 339 -16.07 22.57 -3.05
CA ILE A 339 -17.40 22.02 -3.33
C ILE A 339 -17.54 20.68 -2.60
N SER A 340 -18.73 20.43 -2.05
CA SER A 340 -19.14 19.13 -1.49
C SER A 340 -20.41 18.65 -2.20
N PRO A 341 -20.41 17.47 -2.86
CA PRO A 341 -21.64 16.90 -3.41
C PRO A 341 -22.61 16.52 -2.29
N GLU A 342 -23.91 16.58 -2.58
CA GLU A 342 -24.97 16.12 -1.67
C GLU A 342 -25.84 15.03 -2.30
N HIS A 343 -26.14 15.18 -3.60
CA HIS A 343 -27.08 14.32 -4.29
C HIS A 343 -26.77 14.22 -5.78
N TYR A 344 -26.97 13.04 -6.35
CA TYR A 344 -26.83 12.74 -7.76
C TYR A 344 -28.15 12.18 -8.30
N ASN A 345 -28.68 12.76 -9.37
CA ASN A 345 -29.72 12.15 -10.19
C ASN A 345 -29.06 11.59 -11.46
N LEU A 346 -28.92 10.27 -11.55
CA LEU A 346 -28.19 9.58 -12.62
C LEU A 346 -29.16 8.77 -13.48
N ARG A 347 -29.26 9.14 -14.76
CA ARG A 347 -30.07 8.42 -15.76
C ARG A 347 -29.15 7.81 -16.81
N VAL A 348 -29.25 6.50 -17.04
CA VAL A 348 -28.38 5.78 -17.98
C VAL A 348 -29.21 4.91 -18.93
N TYR A 349 -28.96 5.03 -20.22
CA TYR A 349 -29.54 4.24 -21.30
C TYR A 349 -28.49 3.25 -21.80
N THR A 350 -28.79 1.95 -21.72
CA THR A 350 -27.81 0.90 -22.03
C THR A 350 -28.20 0.12 -23.27
N HIS A 351 -27.32 0.14 -24.29
CA HIS A 351 -27.47 -0.63 -25.52
C HIS A 351 -26.54 -1.86 -25.50
N LEU A 352 -27.11 -3.06 -25.67
CA LEU A 352 -26.40 -4.35 -25.60
C LEU A 352 -26.37 -5.07 -26.95
N GLY A 353 -25.77 -4.44 -27.95
CA GLY A 353 -25.60 -5.03 -29.29
C GLY A 353 -26.86 -4.99 -30.15
N ASP A 354 -27.69 -3.95 -29.97
CA ASP A 354 -28.73 -3.58 -30.93
C ASP A 354 -28.13 -2.82 -32.13
N GLU A 355 -28.95 -2.15 -32.95
CA GLU A 355 -28.48 -1.36 -34.10
C GLU A 355 -27.44 -0.30 -33.75
N ARG A 356 -27.35 0.13 -32.47
CA ARG A 356 -26.38 1.13 -31.98
C ARG A 356 -25.11 0.51 -31.41
N GLY A 357 -25.00 -0.82 -31.35
CA GLY A 357 -23.83 -1.53 -30.85
C GLY A 357 -23.77 -1.61 -29.32
N PHE A 358 -22.57 -1.48 -28.74
CA PHE A 358 -22.31 -1.62 -27.31
C PHE A 358 -21.96 -0.28 -26.68
N ILE A 359 -22.98 0.56 -26.52
CA ILE A 359 -22.85 1.93 -26.06
C ILE A 359 -23.76 2.20 -24.87
N PHE A 360 -23.44 3.23 -24.11
CA PHE A 360 -24.36 3.82 -23.15
C PHE A 360 -24.32 5.34 -23.25
N HIS A 361 -25.45 5.96 -22.96
CA HIS A 361 -25.56 7.40 -22.83
C HIS A 361 -26.41 7.75 -21.62
N GLY A 362 -26.24 8.95 -21.08
CA GLY A 362 -26.90 9.33 -19.85
C GLY A 362 -26.90 10.82 -19.60
N ASP A 363 -27.54 11.18 -18.50
CA ASP A 363 -27.52 12.52 -17.93
C ASP A 363 -27.35 12.39 -16.42
N VAL A 364 -26.45 13.21 -15.86
CA VAL A 364 -26.26 13.30 -14.41
C VAL A 364 -26.51 14.73 -13.96
N ALA A 365 -27.44 14.91 -13.01
CA ALA A 365 -27.62 16.16 -12.30
C ALA A 365 -27.02 16.04 -10.89
N ILE A 366 -26.02 16.85 -10.59
CA ILE A 366 -25.28 16.79 -9.32
C ILE A 366 -25.62 18.04 -8.51
N ARG A 367 -26.31 17.85 -7.38
CA ARG A 367 -26.52 18.90 -6.38
C ARG A 367 -25.34 18.95 -5.42
N PHE A 368 -24.83 20.15 -5.18
CA PHE A 368 -23.67 20.36 -4.33
C PHE A 368 -23.71 21.70 -3.59
N VAL A 369 -23.02 21.75 -2.46
CA VAL A 369 -22.83 22.98 -1.66
C VAL A 369 -21.47 23.59 -1.96
N CYS A 370 -21.46 24.90 -2.17
CA CYS A 370 -20.23 25.66 -2.29
C CYS A 370 -19.68 25.96 -0.90
N LEU A 371 -18.52 25.41 -0.54
CA LEU A 371 -17.87 25.61 0.76
C LEU A 371 -16.94 26.83 0.78
N GLU A 372 -16.45 27.24 -0.39
CA GLU A 372 -15.59 28.41 -0.60
C GLU A 372 -15.93 29.08 -1.94
N ASP A 373 -16.02 30.41 -1.96
CA ASP A 373 -16.31 31.19 -3.17
C ASP A 373 -15.41 30.74 -4.33
N THR A 374 -16.01 30.35 -5.46
CA THR A 374 -15.26 29.80 -6.60
C THR A 374 -15.96 30.05 -7.92
N ASP A 375 -15.20 30.22 -9.00
CA ASP A 375 -15.72 30.43 -10.36
C ASP A 375 -15.65 29.15 -11.22
N LYS A 376 -15.38 28.00 -10.60
CA LYS A 376 -15.23 26.72 -11.29
C LYS A 376 -15.82 25.55 -10.51
N VAL A 377 -16.37 24.59 -11.25
CA VAL A 377 -16.72 23.25 -10.78
C VAL A 377 -15.69 22.27 -11.36
N VAL A 378 -15.01 21.51 -10.52
CA VAL A 378 -13.99 20.52 -10.94
C VAL A 378 -14.44 19.15 -10.47
N LEU A 379 -14.56 18.20 -11.39
CA LEU A 379 -14.94 16.81 -11.11
C LEU A 379 -14.14 15.85 -11.99
N HIS A 380 -14.21 14.56 -11.69
CA HIS A 380 -13.56 13.52 -12.47
C HIS A 380 -14.42 13.10 -13.67
N SER A 381 -13.78 12.89 -14.83
CA SER A 381 -14.36 12.33 -16.04
C SER A 381 -13.26 11.70 -16.90
N LYS A 382 -13.41 10.44 -17.29
CA LYS A 382 -12.41 9.70 -18.08
C LYS A 382 -13.08 8.86 -19.15
N ASN A 383 -12.63 8.98 -20.41
CA ASN A 383 -13.19 8.24 -21.55
C ASN A 383 -14.71 8.42 -21.72
N LEU A 384 -15.23 9.60 -21.38
CA LEU A 384 -16.62 10.00 -21.59
C LEU A 384 -16.66 11.18 -22.56
N THR A 385 -17.61 11.17 -23.49
CA THR A 385 -17.93 12.32 -24.33
C THR A 385 -19.02 13.14 -23.63
N LEU A 386 -18.73 14.40 -23.27
CA LEU A 386 -19.73 15.28 -22.66
C LEU A 386 -20.42 16.13 -23.74
N LEU A 387 -21.74 16.24 -23.67
CA LEU A 387 -22.52 17.07 -24.61
C LEU A 387 -22.54 18.53 -24.12
N GLU A 388 -21.42 19.23 -24.28
CA GLU A 388 -21.14 20.55 -23.69
C GLU A 388 -22.24 21.60 -23.90
N GLN A 389 -22.89 21.62 -25.07
CA GLN A 389 -23.94 22.60 -25.40
C GLN A 389 -25.22 22.41 -24.58
N ARG A 390 -25.37 21.25 -23.91
CA ARG A 390 -26.53 20.91 -23.09
C ARG A 390 -26.24 20.95 -21.59
N ILE A 391 -25.02 21.32 -21.20
CA ILE A 391 -24.64 21.39 -19.79
C ILE A 391 -25.23 22.66 -19.17
N THR A 392 -25.85 22.53 -18.01
CA THR A 392 -26.48 23.67 -17.31
C THR A 392 -26.04 23.72 -15.85
N VAL A 393 -25.79 24.91 -15.32
CA VAL A 393 -25.59 25.15 -13.89
C VAL A 393 -26.70 26.07 -13.40
N ARG A 394 -27.32 25.75 -12.26
CA ARG A 394 -28.36 26.59 -11.65
C ARG A 394 -28.17 26.71 -10.14
N LYS A 395 -28.52 27.87 -9.59
CA LYS A 395 -28.61 28.06 -8.13
C LYS A 395 -29.92 27.45 -7.62
N ILE A 396 -29.85 26.69 -6.54
CA ILE A 396 -31.01 26.12 -5.85
C ILE A 396 -31.39 27.06 -4.70
N GLU A 397 -32.57 27.68 -4.77
CA GLU A 397 -33.11 28.48 -3.66
C GLU A 397 -33.97 27.61 -2.71
N PRO A 398 -34.03 27.96 -1.41
CA PRO A 398 -34.92 27.29 -0.46
C PRO A 398 -36.39 27.32 -0.91
N GLU A 399 -37.18 26.31 -0.52
CA GLU A 399 -38.55 26.07 -1.00
C GLU A 399 -39.49 27.29 -0.99
N GLN A 400 -39.28 28.25 -0.09
CA GLN A 400 -40.08 29.48 0.00
C GLN A 400 -39.84 30.50 -1.14
N ARG A 401 -38.87 30.27 -2.05
CA ARG A 401 -38.53 31.16 -3.19
C ARG A 401 -38.33 30.45 -4.54
N GLN A 402 -38.88 29.25 -4.73
CA GLN A 402 -38.68 28.43 -5.95
C GLN A 402 -39.05 29.08 -7.30
N ASN A 403 -39.78 30.21 -7.32
CA ASN A 403 -40.19 30.89 -8.56
C ASN A 403 -39.06 31.63 -9.31
N ARG A 404 -37.80 31.60 -8.84
CA ARG A 404 -36.64 32.18 -9.54
C ARG A 404 -35.39 31.30 -9.44
N SER A 405 -35.35 30.17 -10.15
CA SER A 405 -34.07 29.47 -10.35
C SER A 405 -33.16 30.31 -11.26
N GLN A 406 -32.09 30.88 -10.69
CA GLN A 406 -31.10 31.61 -11.47
C GLN A 406 -30.18 30.63 -12.20
N GLN A 407 -30.30 30.56 -13.52
CA GLN A 407 -29.34 29.85 -14.37
C GLN A 407 -28.02 30.62 -14.43
N ILE A 408 -26.91 29.88 -14.42
CA ILE A 408 -25.55 30.42 -14.46
C ILE A 408 -24.90 29.91 -15.75
N ASP A 409 -24.50 30.84 -16.61
CA ASP A 409 -23.88 30.48 -17.88
C ASP A 409 -22.50 29.85 -17.67
N ILE A 410 -22.17 28.84 -18.48
CA ILE A 410 -20.85 28.22 -18.53
C ILE A 410 -20.00 28.98 -19.56
N LYS A 411 -18.84 29.48 -19.13
CA LYS A 411 -17.88 30.19 -19.99
C LYS A 411 -17.05 29.22 -20.83
N SER A 412 -16.59 28.12 -20.23
CA SER A 412 -15.79 27.11 -20.91
C SER A 412 -15.77 25.79 -20.13
N VAL A 413 -15.48 24.71 -20.86
CA VAL A 413 -15.19 23.37 -20.33
C VAL A 413 -13.74 23.03 -20.70
N GLU A 414 -12.92 22.67 -19.72
CA GLU A 414 -11.52 22.28 -19.91
C GLU A 414 -11.30 20.85 -19.40
N TYR A 415 -10.62 20.02 -20.20
CA TYR A 415 -10.30 18.63 -19.85
C TYR A 415 -8.82 18.51 -19.48
N VAL A 416 -8.54 17.96 -18.30
CA VAL A 416 -7.19 17.79 -17.77
C VAL A 416 -6.89 16.29 -17.73
N ALA A 417 -6.43 15.75 -18.86
CA ALA A 417 -6.26 14.31 -19.06
C ALA A 417 -5.32 13.64 -18.03
N GLU A 418 -4.27 14.33 -17.59
CA GLU A 418 -3.35 13.81 -16.56
C GLU A 418 -4.08 13.49 -15.24
N HIS A 419 -5.07 14.30 -14.88
CA HIS A 419 -5.78 14.19 -13.60
C HIS A 419 -7.17 13.55 -13.75
N ASP A 420 -7.56 13.17 -14.97
CA ASP A 420 -8.93 12.78 -15.32
C ASP A 420 -9.98 13.83 -14.90
N TYR A 421 -9.69 15.14 -15.03
CA TYR A 421 -10.65 16.20 -14.67
C TYR A 421 -11.43 16.76 -15.85
N ALA A 422 -12.69 17.13 -15.58
CA ALA A 422 -13.45 18.11 -16.34
C ALA A 422 -13.67 19.36 -15.46
N VAL A 423 -13.29 20.52 -15.99
CA VAL A 423 -13.34 21.82 -15.30
C VAL A 423 -14.36 22.72 -15.99
N PHE A 424 -15.46 23.02 -15.29
CA PHE A 424 -16.53 23.89 -15.78
C PHE A 424 -16.35 25.29 -15.20
N ARG A 425 -16.00 26.27 -16.03
CA ARG A 425 -15.87 27.67 -15.59
C ARG A 425 -17.21 28.38 -15.73
N VAL A 426 -17.68 29.00 -14.66
CA VAL A 426 -18.98 29.69 -14.64
C VAL A 426 -18.84 31.20 -14.85
N SER A 427 -19.89 31.81 -15.39
CA SER A 427 -19.96 33.24 -15.69
C SER A 427 -19.97 34.10 -14.43
N THR A 428 -20.74 33.65 -13.43
CA THR A 428 -20.91 34.28 -12.12
C THR A 428 -20.32 33.36 -11.04
N PRO A 429 -19.42 33.84 -10.16
CA PRO A 429 -18.85 33.02 -9.11
C PRO A 429 -19.91 32.39 -8.19
N LEU A 430 -19.72 31.12 -7.89
CA LEU A 430 -20.48 30.38 -6.89
C LEU A 430 -20.12 30.93 -5.50
N THR A 431 -21.13 31.15 -4.67
CA THR A 431 -21.01 31.80 -3.36
C THR A 431 -21.02 30.76 -2.25
N LYS A 432 -20.13 30.93 -1.27
CA LYS A 432 -20.03 30.07 -0.10
C LYS A 432 -21.36 29.97 0.65
N GLY A 433 -21.72 28.76 1.04
CA GLY A 433 -22.94 28.41 1.78
C GLY A 433 -24.18 28.22 0.89
N GLU A 434 -24.08 28.55 -0.40
CA GLU A 434 -25.17 28.37 -1.36
C GLU A 434 -25.13 26.99 -2.03
N THR A 435 -26.31 26.52 -2.44
CA THR A 435 -26.47 25.22 -3.11
C THR A 435 -26.70 25.41 -4.61
N TYR A 436 -26.07 24.56 -5.40
CA TYR A 436 -26.14 24.59 -6.86
C TYR A 436 -26.39 23.19 -7.41
N GLU A 437 -26.83 23.12 -8.66
CA GLU A 437 -26.95 21.88 -9.42
C GLU A 437 -26.31 22.03 -10.79
N ILE A 438 -25.50 21.06 -11.20
CA ILE A 438 -24.93 20.94 -12.54
C ILE A 438 -25.52 19.71 -13.25
N SER A 439 -26.10 19.90 -14.43
CA SER A 439 -26.63 18.82 -15.28
C SER A 439 -25.66 18.57 -16.43
N ILE A 440 -25.22 17.32 -16.60
CA ILE A 440 -24.19 16.92 -17.56
C ILE A 440 -24.68 15.71 -18.35
N PRO A 441 -25.08 15.89 -19.62
CA PRO A 441 -25.32 14.76 -20.51
C PRO A 441 -24.00 14.19 -21.06
N PHE A 442 -23.90 12.86 -21.13
CA PHE A 442 -22.69 12.14 -21.54
C PHE A 442 -22.99 10.87 -22.35
N GLU A 443 -21.99 10.39 -23.07
CA GLU A 443 -22.02 9.10 -23.78
C GLU A 443 -20.65 8.41 -23.80
N SER A 444 -20.63 7.07 -23.88
CA SER A 444 -19.42 6.28 -24.09
C SER A 444 -19.72 4.86 -24.57
N ASN A 445 -18.66 4.13 -24.92
CA ASN A 445 -18.73 2.71 -25.25
C ASN A 445 -18.63 1.85 -23.98
N LEU A 446 -19.33 0.71 -23.96
CA LEU A 446 -19.12 -0.28 -22.90
C LEU A 446 -17.70 -0.87 -23.01
N SER A 447 -16.94 -0.73 -21.92
CA SER A 447 -15.56 -1.20 -21.84
C SER A 447 -15.45 -2.72 -22.05
N THR A 448 -14.31 -3.18 -22.58
CA THR A 448 -13.91 -4.61 -22.63
C THR A 448 -12.88 -4.97 -21.55
N GLY A 449 -12.57 -3.99 -20.69
CA GLY A 449 -11.50 -4.03 -19.70
C GLY A 449 -11.85 -4.63 -18.34
N LEU A 450 -13.11 -5.00 -18.10
CA LEU A 450 -13.64 -5.44 -16.80
C LEU A 450 -13.56 -4.36 -15.69
N ILE A 451 -13.55 -3.07 -16.06
CA ILE A 451 -13.54 -1.90 -15.17
C ILE A 451 -14.49 -0.82 -15.71
N GLY A 452 -14.97 0.09 -14.85
CA GLY A 452 -15.93 1.12 -15.22
C GLY A 452 -17.30 0.51 -15.50
N TYR A 453 -18.03 1.03 -16.49
CA TYR A 453 -19.23 0.37 -17.02
C TYR A 453 -18.86 -0.46 -18.26
N TYR A 454 -18.95 -1.79 -18.13
CA TYR A 454 -18.34 -2.71 -19.08
C TYR A 454 -19.31 -3.83 -19.51
N ARG A 455 -19.02 -4.46 -20.65
CA ARG A 455 -19.80 -5.60 -21.16
C ARG A 455 -19.16 -6.94 -20.79
N SER A 456 -19.98 -7.90 -20.39
CA SER A 456 -19.61 -9.31 -20.19
C SER A 456 -20.51 -10.19 -21.05
N SER A 457 -20.15 -11.48 -21.20
CA SER A 457 -20.95 -12.43 -21.95
C SER A 457 -20.85 -13.86 -21.45
N TYR A 458 -21.86 -14.65 -21.81
CA TYR A 458 -21.87 -16.09 -21.63
C TYR A 458 -22.55 -16.76 -22.83
N ILE A 459 -22.34 -18.07 -22.99
CA ILE A 459 -23.05 -18.87 -23.98
C ILE A 459 -24.25 -19.49 -23.27
N ASP A 460 -25.45 -19.13 -23.71
CA ASP A 460 -26.67 -19.70 -23.17
C ASP A 460 -26.77 -21.18 -23.57
N LYS A 461 -26.92 -22.05 -22.58
CA LYS A 461 -26.88 -23.50 -22.80
C LYS A 461 -28.03 -24.01 -23.68
N LYS A 462 -29.18 -23.34 -23.69
CA LYS A 462 -30.40 -23.78 -24.40
C LYS A 462 -30.39 -23.33 -25.86
N THR A 463 -30.11 -22.06 -26.09
CA THR A 463 -30.10 -21.40 -27.42
C THR A 463 -28.78 -21.59 -28.16
N LYS A 464 -27.69 -21.90 -27.43
CA LYS A 464 -26.30 -21.91 -27.94
C LYS A 464 -25.83 -20.57 -28.48
N GLN A 465 -26.54 -19.48 -28.17
CA GLN A 465 -26.19 -18.14 -28.59
C GLN A 465 -25.37 -17.43 -27.50
N LYS A 466 -24.58 -16.45 -27.94
CA LYS A 466 -23.84 -15.56 -27.04
C LYS A 466 -24.79 -14.50 -26.49
N THR A 467 -24.99 -14.51 -25.18
CA THR A 467 -25.78 -13.52 -24.46
C THR A 467 -24.87 -12.48 -23.84
N TRP A 468 -25.30 -11.22 -23.92
CA TRP A 468 -24.57 -10.05 -23.41
C TRP A 468 -25.25 -9.48 -22.18
N LEU A 469 -24.42 -8.96 -21.27
CA LEU A 469 -24.82 -8.18 -20.11
C LEU A 469 -23.88 -6.96 -19.96
N ALA A 470 -24.35 -5.93 -19.27
CA ALA A 470 -23.54 -4.82 -18.80
C ALA A 470 -23.47 -4.83 -17.26
N VAL A 471 -22.32 -4.47 -16.71
CA VAL A 471 -22.03 -4.50 -15.27
C VAL A 471 -20.99 -3.44 -14.94
N THR A 472 -21.01 -2.98 -13.69
CA THR A 472 -20.14 -1.93 -13.16
C THR A 472 -19.06 -2.52 -12.25
N GLN A 473 -17.86 -1.92 -12.29
CA GLN A 473 -16.77 -2.12 -11.32
C GLN A 473 -16.06 -0.78 -11.13
N PHE A 474 -16.35 -0.09 -10.03
CA PHE A 474 -15.91 1.29 -9.84
C PHE A 474 -14.72 1.44 -8.90
N GLU A 475 -14.46 0.47 -8.04
CA GLU A 475 -13.28 0.52 -7.18
C GLU A 475 -11.97 0.37 -7.98
N PRO A 476 -10.95 1.20 -7.71
CA PRO A 476 -10.95 2.32 -6.76
C PRO A 476 -11.41 3.66 -7.35
N THR A 477 -11.16 3.90 -8.63
CA THR A 477 -11.34 5.23 -9.25
C THR A 477 -11.93 5.15 -10.67
N TYR A 478 -12.88 4.23 -10.86
CA TYR A 478 -13.48 3.93 -12.16
C TYR A 478 -14.94 4.37 -12.31
N ALA A 479 -15.58 4.92 -11.27
CA ALA A 479 -16.91 5.54 -11.42
C ALA A 479 -16.87 6.68 -12.46
N ARG A 480 -15.77 7.42 -12.50
CA ARG A 480 -15.47 8.46 -13.51
C ARG A 480 -15.44 7.98 -14.97
N GLN A 481 -15.43 6.67 -15.22
CA GLN A 481 -15.53 6.07 -16.56
C GLN A 481 -16.96 5.72 -16.96
N ALA A 482 -17.91 5.88 -16.05
CA ALA A 482 -19.33 5.59 -16.27
C ALA A 482 -20.19 6.85 -16.19
N PHE A 483 -19.83 7.81 -15.35
CA PHE A 483 -20.47 9.13 -15.31
C PHE A 483 -19.51 10.16 -14.70
N PRO A 484 -19.61 11.46 -15.07
CA PRO A 484 -18.81 12.52 -14.47
C PRO A 484 -19.18 12.69 -12.99
N CYS A 485 -18.20 12.66 -12.08
CA CYS A 485 -18.49 12.68 -10.63
C CYS A 485 -17.32 13.14 -9.76
N PHE A 486 -17.63 13.47 -8.50
CA PHE A 486 -16.64 13.73 -7.45
C PHE A 486 -16.07 12.40 -6.93
N ASP A 487 -15.25 11.75 -7.77
CA ASP A 487 -14.79 10.36 -7.55
C ASP A 487 -13.66 10.22 -6.50
N GLU A 488 -13.95 10.61 -5.25
CA GLU A 488 -13.13 10.39 -4.05
C GLU A 488 -13.98 9.79 -2.93
N PRO A 489 -13.49 8.81 -2.14
CA PRO A 489 -14.30 8.12 -1.12
C PRO A 489 -14.83 9.04 0.00
N GLU A 490 -14.13 10.13 0.29
CA GLU A 490 -14.53 11.15 1.27
C GLU A 490 -15.80 11.93 0.86
N MET A 491 -16.11 11.98 -0.43
CA MET A 491 -17.16 12.83 -0.99
C MET A 491 -18.47 12.04 -1.13
N LYS A 492 -18.96 11.50 0.00
CA LYS A 492 -20.23 10.75 0.05
C LYS A 492 -21.42 11.62 -0.37
N ALA A 493 -22.37 11.01 -1.07
CA ALA A 493 -23.61 11.64 -1.50
C ALA A 493 -24.74 10.60 -1.61
N THR A 494 -25.96 11.08 -1.79
CA THR A 494 -27.12 10.23 -2.12
C THR A 494 -27.29 10.11 -3.63
N PHE A 495 -27.86 9.01 -4.12
CA PHE A 495 -28.04 8.74 -5.55
C PHE A 495 -29.47 8.31 -5.85
N ASP A 496 -30.09 8.99 -6.81
CA ASP A 496 -31.28 8.53 -7.52
C ASP A 496 -30.82 7.95 -8.85
N ILE A 497 -30.97 6.64 -9.04
CA ILE A 497 -30.51 5.94 -10.23
C ILE A 497 -31.73 5.56 -11.07
N SER A 498 -31.67 5.80 -12.39
CA SER A 498 -32.67 5.34 -13.35
C SER A 498 -31.99 4.70 -14.55
N LEU A 499 -32.43 3.49 -14.91
CA LEU A 499 -31.81 2.69 -15.96
C LEU A 499 -32.81 2.37 -17.06
N ALA A 500 -32.52 2.85 -18.27
CA ALA A 500 -33.28 2.52 -19.46
C ALA A 500 -32.64 1.32 -20.18
N HIS A 501 -33.47 0.32 -20.48
CA HIS A 501 -33.07 -0.89 -21.18
C HIS A 501 -34.26 -1.48 -21.95
N HIS A 502 -33.96 -2.41 -22.87
CA HIS A 502 -34.98 -3.20 -23.53
C HIS A 502 -35.69 -4.13 -22.52
N GLU A 503 -37.01 -4.28 -22.63
CA GLU A 503 -37.88 -5.07 -21.73
C GLU A 503 -37.53 -6.58 -21.62
N ARG A 504 -36.63 -7.08 -22.47
CA ARG A 504 -36.13 -8.47 -22.42
C ARG A 504 -35.08 -8.68 -21.33
N TYR A 505 -34.52 -7.59 -20.82
CA TYR A 505 -33.51 -7.56 -19.76
C TYR A 505 -34.16 -7.10 -18.46
N VAL A 506 -33.43 -7.31 -17.36
CA VAL A 506 -33.71 -6.75 -16.04
C VAL A 506 -32.58 -5.78 -15.68
N ALA A 507 -32.91 -4.71 -14.96
CA ALA A 507 -31.95 -3.80 -14.39
C ALA A 507 -31.87 -3.97 -12.87
N LEU A 508 -30.65 -3.99 -12.33
CA LEU A 508 -30.40 -3.98 -10.89
C LEU A 508 -29.51 -2.79 -10.53
N SER A 509 -29.70 -2.26 -9.33
CA SER A 509 -28.84 -1.23 -8.74
C SER A 509 -28.75 -1.40 -7.23
N ASN A 510 -28.10 -0.49 -6.51
CA ASN A 510 -27.90 -0.51 -5.06
C ASN A 510 -29.22 -0.64 -4.28
N MET A 511 -30.27 0.07 -4.73
CA MET A 511 -31.57 0.15 -4.07
C MET A 511 -32.64 -0.68 -4.79
N PRO A 512 -33.80 -0.96 -4.17
CA PRO A 512 -34.91 -1.62 -4.87
C PRO A 512 -35.54 -0.72 -5.94
N VAL A 513 -36.05 -1.34 -7.01
CA VAL A 513 -36.87 -0.68 -8.04
C VAL A 513 -38.12 -0.11 -7.38
N ASN A 514 -38.35 1.20 -7.56
CA ASN A 514 -39.54 1.89 -7.09
C ASN A 514 -40.66 1.83 -8.14
N ARG A 515 -40.32 2.08 -9.42
CA ARG A 515 -41.26 1.96 -10.54
C ARG A 515 -40.54 1.65 -11.86
N SER A 516 -41.26 1.01 -12.76
CA SER A 516 -40.84 0.73 -14.15
C SER A 516 -41.78 1.43 -15.12
N VAL A 517 -41.25 2.26 -16.01
CA VAL A 517 -42.05 3.10 -16.91
C VAL A 517 -41.70 2.82 -18.38
N PRO A 518 -42.65 2.44 -19.26
CA PRO A 518 -42.40 2.32 -20.69
C PRO A 518 -41.96 3.64 -21.32
N LEU A 519 -40.97 3.61 -22.21
CA LEU A 519 -40.47 4.81 -22.90
C LEU A 519 -41.23 5.03 -24.21
N ALA A 520 -42.08 6.07 -24.25
CA ALA A 520 -42.94 6.35 -25.39
C ALA A 520 -42.17 6.54 -26.72
N ASP A 521 -40.98 7.15 -26.65
CA ASP A 521 -40.14 7.42 -27.82
C ASP A 521 -39.27 6.22 -28.24
N MET A 522 -39.26 5.13 -27.45
CA MET A 522 -38.49 3.91 -27.72
C MET A 522 -39.35 2.66 -27.46
N PRO A 523 -40.11 2.18 -28.47
CA PRO A 523 -40.92 0.98 -28.33
C PRO A 523 -40.10 -0.24 -27.86
N GLY A 524 -40.63 -0.99 -26.88
CA GLY A 524 -39.96 -2.15 -26.27
C GLY A 524 -38.89 -1.80 -25.22
N TRP A 525 -38.72 -0.51 -24.88
CA TRP A 525 -37.85 -0.05 -23.82
C TRP A 525 -38.63 0.40 -22.59
N VAL A 526 -38.04 0.15 -21.43
CA VAL A 526 -38.53 0.56 -20.11
C VAL A 526 -37.43 1.33 -19.38
N MET A 527 -37.84 2.21 -18.47
CA MET A 527 -36.99 2.91 -17.51
C MET A 527 -37.33 2.41 -16.11
N ASP A 528 -36.39 1.72 -15.48
CA ASP A 528 -36.47 1.32 -14.08
C ASP A 528 -35.91 2.44 -13.21
N GLU A 529 -36.75 3.01 -12.35
CA GLU A 529 -36.36 4.03 -11.38
C GLU A 529 -36.19 3.40 -10.00
N PHE A 530 -34.99 3.52 -9.44
CA PHE A 530 -34.63 2.95 -8.14
C PHE A 530 -34.90 3.94 -7.01
N SER A 531 -35.09 3.42 -5.80
CA SER A 531 -35.21 4.26 -4.60
C SER A 531 -33.90 5.00 -4.30
N THR A 532 -33.97 6.16 -3.66
CA THR A 532 -32.79 6.96 -3.27
C THR A 532 -31.88 6.18 -2.33
N THR A 533 -30.57 6.20 -2.59
CA THR A 533 -29.58 5.57 -1.70
C THR A 533 -29.42 6.36 -0.39
N VAL A 534 -28.90 5.71 0.64
CA VAL A 534 -28.26 6.40 1.77
C VAL A 534 -26.98 7.13 1.29
N PRO A 535 -26.40 8.05 2.10
CA PRO A 535 -25.12 8.67 1.76
C PRO A 535 -24.02 7.62 1.60
N MET A 536 -23.43 7.52 0.40
CA MET A 536 -22.39 6.55 0.07
C MET A 536 -21.37 7.13 -0.90
N SER A 537 -20.21 6.49 -1.00
CA SER A 537 -19.12 6.91 -1.88
C SER A 537 -19.35 6.44 -3.32
N THR A 538 -18.80 7.16 -4.31
CA THR A 538 -18.98 6.87 -5.74
C THR A 538 -18.50 5.48 -6.15
N TYR A 539 -17.45 4.94 -5.52
CA TYR A 539 -16.91 3.62 -5.84
C TYR A 539 -17.86 2.45 -5.51
N LEU A 540 -18.89 2.71 -4.68
CA LEU A 540 -19.93 1.74 -4.30
C LEU A 540 -21.20 1.83 -5.13
N VAL A 541 -21.30 2.81 -6.03
CA VAL A 541 -22.43 2.87 -6.98
C VAL A 541 -22.33 1.66 -7.89
N ALA A 542 -23.42 0.91 -8.00
CA ALA A 542 -23.49 -0.23 -8.88
C ALA A 542 -24.80 -0.29 -9.64
N TYR A 543 -24.68 -0.74 -10.88
CA TYR A 543 -25.79 -1.14 -11.71
C TYR A 543 -25.39 -2.18 -12.76
N THR A 544 -26.38 -2.95 -13.20
CA THR A 544 -26.24 -3.96 -14.25
C THR A 544 -27.53 -4.06 -15.07
N VAL A 545 -27.37 -4.35 -16.35
CA VAL A 545 -28.46 -4.74 -17.28
C VAL A 545 -28.14 -6.13 -17.81
N ASN A 546 -28.98 -7.11 -17.52
CA ASN A 546 -28.73 -8.53 -17.80
C ASN A 546 -30.04 -9.33 -17.97
N ASP A 547 -29.97 -10.63 -18.23
CA ASP A 547 -31.13 -11.52 -18.38
C ASP A 547 -31.17 -12.65 -17.33
N PHE A 548 -30.56 -12.39 -16.17
CA PHE A 548 -30.37 -13.38 -15.11
C PHE A 548 -31.68 -13.70 -14.39
N GLU A 549 -31.68 -14.85 -13.73
CA GLU A 549 -32.71 -15.26 -12.79
C GLU A 549 -32.18 -15.15 -11.36
N TYR A 550 -33.09 -15.18 -10.39
CA TYR A 550 -32.71 -15.16 -8.97
C TYR A 550 -33.45 -16.21 -8.16
N ARG A 551 -32.85 -16.59 -7.04
CA ARG A 551 -33.56 -17.24 -5.93
C ARG A 551 -33.54 -16.30 -4.73
N GLU A 552 -34.72 -16.09 -4.14
CA GLU A 552 -34.87 -15.29 -2.93
C GLU A 552 -34.67 -16.16 -1.69
N ALA A 553 -33.97 -15.64 -0.69
CA ALA A 553 -33.86 -16.28 0.61
C ALA A 553 -35.17 -16.14 1.40
N LYS A 554 -35.45 -17.10 2.29
CA LYS A 554 -36.65 -17.03 3.13
C LYS A 554 -36.44 -16.03 4.26
N ALA A 555 -37.31 -15.03 4.36
CA ALA A 555 -37.41 -14.21 5.57
C ALA A 555 -37.81 -15.10 6.76
N THR A 556 -37.20 -14.88 7.92
CA THR A 556 -37.56 -15.59 9.15
C THR A 556 -38.38 -14.71 10.10
N GLU A 557 -38.20 -13.39 10.04
CA GLU A 557 -38.88 -12.41 10.87
C GLU A 557 -39.39 -11.21 10.03
N PRO A 558 -40.49 -10.57 10.46
CA PRO A 558 -40.95 -9.32 9.84
C PRO A 558 -39.89 -8.22 9.96
N GLY A 559 -39.49 -7.62 8.85
CA GLY A 559 -38.47 -6.57 8.80
C GLY A 559 -37.06 -7.06 8.46
N ASP A 560 -36.88 -8.37 8.24
CA ASP A 560 -35.65 -8.93 7.68
C ASP A 560 -35.27 -8.27 6.33
N VAL A 561 -33.96 -8.12 6.12
CA VAL A 561 -33.38 -7.69 4.85
C VAL A 561 -33.71 -8.72 3.77
N VAL A 562 -34.21 -8.27 2.61
CA VAL A 562 -34.53 -9.17 1.49
C VAL A 562 -33.25 -9.57 0.76
N PHE A 563 -32.98 -10.87 0.64
CA PHE A 563 -31.82 -11.41 -0.09
C PHE A 563 -32.23 -12.07 -1.40
N LYS A 564 -31.61 -11.66 -2.51
CA LYS A 564 -31.77 -12.32 -3.82
C LYS A 564 -30.42 -12.65 -4.42
N ILE A 565 -30.26 -13.91 -4.82
CA ILE A 565 -29.00 -14.40 -5.37
C ILE A 565 -29.21 -14.64 -6.86
N TRP A 566 -28.52 -13.84 -7.66
CA TRP A 566 -28.68 -13.72 -9.11
C TRP A 566 -27.59 -14.50 -9.85
N ALA A 567 -27.99 -15.25 -10.87
CA ALA A 567 -27.07 -15.95 -11.75
C ALA A 567 -27.71 -16.11 -13.14
N ARG A 568 -26.87 -16.40 -14.14
CA ARG A 568 -27.36 -16.87 -15.44
C ARG A 568 -28.26 -18.10 -15.26
N ARG A 569 -29.28 -18.20 -16.11
CA ARG A 569 -30.38 -19.17 -15.98
C ARG A 569 -29.92 -20.61 -15.83
N ASP A 570 -28.86 -20.97 -16.53
CA ASP A 570 -28.31 -22.32 -16.52
C ASP A 570 -27.38 -22.61 -15.33
N ALA A 571 -27.09 -21.64 -14.47
CA ALA A 571 -26.33 -21.82 -13.23
C ALA A 571 -27.13 -21.47 -11.95
N ILE A 572 -28.43 -21.18 -12.09
CA ILE A 572 -29.32 -20.79 -10.99
C ILE A 572 -29.51 -21.90 -9.95
N ASP A 573 -29.19 -23.15 -10.28
CA ASP A 573 -29.18 -24.30 -9.38
C ASP A 573 -27.99 -24.31 -8.42
N GLN A 574 -26.98 -23.46 -8.64
CA GLN A 574 -25.74 -23.39 -7.85
C GLN A 574 -25.76 -22.30 -6.77
N VAL A 575 -26.87 -21.56 -6.62
CA VAL A 575 -26.96 -20.40 -5.71
C VAL A 575 -27.44 -20.76 -4.30
N ASP A 576 -27.90 -21.99 -4.08
CA ASP A 576 -28.62 -22.36 -2.86
C ASP A 576 -27.79 -22.23 -1.58
N TYR A 577 -26.48 -22.45 -1.67
CA TYR A 577 -25.59 -22.28 -0.52
C TYR A 577 -25.45 -20.80 -0.14
N ALA A 578 -25.22 -19.91 -1.10
CA ALA A 578 -25.17 -18.46 -0.86
C ALA A 578 -26.51 -17.93 -0.32
N ARG A 579 -27.63 -18.45 -0.83
CA ARG A 579 -28.99 -18.13 -0.37
C ARG A 579 -29.22 -18.49 1.10
N ASP A 580 -28.60 -19.57 1.58
CA ASP A 580 -28.72 -19.99 2.98
C ASP A 580 -27.86 -19.13 3.92
N ILE A 581 -26.59 -18.95 3.58
CA ILE A 581 -25.63 -18.36 4.52
C ILE A 581 -25.66 -16.83 4.56
N GLY A 582 -26.06 -16.16 3.47
CA GLY A 582 -26.10 -14.69 3.37
C GLY A 582 -26.89 -14.03 4.50
N PRO A 583 -28.19 -14.35 4.68
CA PRO A 583 -28.98 -13.79 5.78
C PRO A 583 -28.43 -14.11 7.17
N ARG A 584 -27.91 -15.33 7.37
CA ARG A 584 -27.40 -15.80 8.67
C ARG A 584 -26.16 -15.03 9.11
N VAL A 585 -25.21 -14.81 8.21
CA VAL A 585 -23.99 -14.06 8.55
C VAL A 585 -24.26 -12.56 8.69
N THR A 586 -25.18 -12.00 7.91
CA THR A 586 -25.60 -10.60 8.09
C THR A 586 -26.21 -10.37 9.47
N ARG A 587 -27.08 -11.27 9.96
CA ARG A 587 -27.60 -11.19 11.34
C ARG A 587 -26.52 -11.32 12.40
N PHE A 588 -25.58 -12.25 12.20
CA PHE A 588 -24.44 -12.36 13.10
C PHE A 588 -23.68 -11.03 13.20
N TYR A 589 -23.40 -10.36 12.08
CA TYR A 589 -22.75 -9.04 12.11
C TYR A 589 -23.61 -7.94 12.73
N GLU A 590 -24.93 -7.93 12.49
CA GLU A 590 -25.83 -6.99 13.15
C GLU A 590 -25.77 -7.11 14.68
N ASP A 591 -25.79 -8.34 15.18
CA ASP A 591 -25.81 -8.66 16.60
C ASP A 591 -24.42 -8.42 17.21
N TYR A 592 -23.35 -8.86 16.53
CA TYR A 592 -21.97 -8.72 16.98
C TYR A 592 -21.51 -7.26 17.03
N PHE A 593 -21.87 -6.43 16.04
CA PHE A 593 -21.48 -5.01 16.01
C PHE A 593 -22.48 -4.06 16.65
N HIS A 594 -23.59 -4.59 17.18
CA HIS A 594 -24.69 -3.78 17.72
C HIS A 594 -25.11 -2.64 16.75
N GLN A 595 -25.14 -2.96 15.46
CA GLN A 595 -25.37 -2.01 14.37
C GLN A 595 -26.14 -2.70 13.25
N LYS A 596 -27.42 -2.33 13.07
CA LYS A 596 -28.28 -2.91 12.03
C LYS A 596 -27.82 -2.54 10.63
N PHE A 597 -28.04 -3.46 9.67
CA PHE A 597 -27.84 -3.20 8.26
C PHE A 597 -28.89 -2.20 7.76
N PRO A 598 -28.50 -1.13 7.05
CA PRO A 598 -29.42 -0.01 6.84
C PRO A 598 -30.29 -0.08 5.57
N LEU A 599 -30.05 -1.02 4.65
CA LEU A 599 -30.80 -1.09 3.38
C LEU A 599 -31.90 -2.16 3.43
N PRO A 600 -32.99 -2.01 2.66
CA PRO A 600 -34.10 -2.97 2.67
C PRO A 600 -33.79 -4.30 1.97
N LYS A 601 -32.70 -4.37 1.19
CA LYS A 601 -32.32 -5.55 0.41
C LYS A 601 -30.82 -5.67 0.21
N ILE A 602 -30.39 -6.90 -0.07
CA ILE A 602 -29.06 -7.25 -0.59
C ILE A 602 -29.24 -8.17 -1.80
N ASP A 603 -28.80 -7.72 -2.95
CA ASP A 603 -28.63 -8.55 -4.14
C ASP A 603 -27.19 -9.06 -4.21
N MET A 604 -27.01 -10.35 -4.47
CA MET A 604 -25.70 -10.98 -4.68
C MET A 604 -25.68 -11.58 -6.09
N ILE A 605 -24.82 -11.09 -6.99
CA ILE A 605 -24.85 -11.48 -8.41
C ILE A 605 -23.56 -12.16 -8.87
N ALA A 606 -23.68 -13.33 -9.50
CA ALA A 606 -22.55 -14.08 -10.07
C ALA A 606 -22.27 -13.65 -11.53
N ILE A 607 -21.20 -12.88 -11.74
CA ILE A 607 -20.77 -12.33 -13.02
C ILE A 607 -19.79 -13.31 -13.73
N PRO A 608 -20.04 -13.67 -15.01
CA PRO A 608 -19.18 -14.59 -15.76
C PRO A 608 -17.76 -14.07 -16.03
N ASP A 609 -17.63 -12.79 -16.39
CA ASP A 609 -16.33 -12.11 -16.58
C ASP A 609 -16.16 -11.01 -15.51
N PHE A 610 -15.37 -11.31 -14.48
CA PHE A 610 -15.10 -10.44 -13.35
C PHE A 610 -13.61 -10.51 -12.97
N ALA A 611 -12.92 -9.37 -13.00
CA ALA A 611 -11.47 -9.31 -12.81
C ALA A 611 -11.03 -9.57 -11.36
N SER A 612 -11.87 -9.18 -10.41
CA SER A 612 -11.70 -9.32 -8.97
C SER A 612 -12.32 -10.63 -8.46
N GLY A 613 -12.24 -10.88 -7.14
CA GLY A 613 -12.95 -11.99 -6.50
C GLY A 613 -14.45 -11.68 -6.36
N ALA A 614 -14.73 -10.57 -5.70
CA ALA A 614 -16.02 -9.94 -5.54
C ALA A 614 -15.83 -8.41 -5.35
N MET A 615 -16.91 -7.66 -5.17
CA MET A 615 -16.94 -6.22 -4.89
C MET A 615 -18.21 -5.88 -4.11
N GLU A 616 -18.04 -5.14 -3.02
CA GLU A 616 -18.97 -4.96 -1.92
C GLU A 616 -20.10 -3.95 -2.17
N ASN A 617 -20.39 -3.59 -3.43
CA ASN A 617 -21.24 -2.45 -3.76
C ASN A 617 -22.55 -2.49 -2.95
N TRP A 618 -22.89 -1.37 -2.31
CA TRP A 618 -23.84 -1.38 -1.20
C TRP A 618 -25.25 -1.82 -1.66
N GLY A 619 -25.70 -2.99 -1.21
CA GLY A 619 -26.97 -3.59 -1.61
C GLY A 619 -26.97 -4.33 -2.96
N LEU A 620 -25.90 -4.29 -3.76
CA LEU A 620 -25.73 -5.07 -5.00
C LEU A 620 -24.28 -5.58 -5.12
N ILE A 621 -23.98 -6.66 -4.41
CA ILE A 621 -22.63 -7.23 -4.33
C ILE A 621 -22.37 -8.07 -5.58
N THR A 622 -21.30 -7.78 -6.30
CA THR A 622 -20.91 -8.52 -7.52
C THR A 622 -19.84 -9.55 -7.17
N TYR A 623 -19.98 -10.76 -7.71
CA TYR A 623 -19.07 -11.86 -7.47
C TYR A 623 -18.61 -12.44 -8.78
N ARG A 624 -17.37 -12.93 -8.83
CA ARG A 624 -17.02 -13.94 -9.82
C ARG A 624 -17.84 -15.22 -9.56
N GLU A 625 -18.23 -15.96 -10.59
CA GLU A 625 -18.99 -17.23 -10.41
C GLU A 625 -18.35 -18.19 -9.39
N THR A 626 -17.01 -18.30 -9.36
CA THR A 626 -16.29 -19.17 -8.43
C THR A 626 -16.32 -18.73 -6.96
N ALA A 627 -16.80 -17.52 -6.68
CA ALA A 627 -16.88 -16.94 -5.34
C ALA A 627 -18.31 -16.93 -4.77
N LEU A 628 -19.33 -17.17 -5.60
CA LEU A 628 -20.74 -17.20 -5.17
C LEU A 628 -21.42 -18.56 -5.42
N LEU A 629 -21.08 -19.22 -6.53
CA LEU A 629 -21.75 -20.44 -6.96
C LEU A 629 -21.10 -21.70 -6.38
N TYR A 630 -21.93 -22.61 -5.88
CA TYR A 630 -21.51 -23.89 -5.32
C TYR A 630 -22.39 -25.03 -5.83
N HIS A 631 -21.76 -26.05 -6.42
CA HIS A 631 -22.47 -27.25 -6.87
C HIS A 631 -22.06 -28.46 -6.00
N PRO A 632 -22.98 -29.09 -5.25
CA PRO A 632 -22.64 -30.07 -4.22
C PRO A 632 -21.92 -31.34 -4.73
N ASN A 633 -22.20 -31.76 -5.98
CA ASN A 633 -21.60 -32.98 -6.55
C ASN A 633 -20.33 -32.70 -7.39
N ILE A 634 -19.91 -31.44 -7.51
CA ILE A 634 -18.81 -31.03 -8.42
C ILE A 634 -17.77 -30.18 -7.70
N SER A 635 -18.22 -29.19 -6.94
CA SER A 635 -17.36 -28.28 -6.18
C SER A 635 -16.78 -28.96 -4.95
N THR A 636 -15.48 -28.76 -4.69
CA THR A 636 -14.81 -29.34 -3.52
C THR A 636 -15.27 -28.70 -2.22
N THR A 637 -14.99 -29.36 -1.11
CA THR A 637 -15.24 -28.81 0.24
C THR A 637 -14.46 -27.50 0.43
N SER A 638 -13.22 -27.43 -0.07
CA SER A 638 -12.45 -26.18 -0.09
C SER A 638 -13.09 -25.08 -0.94
N ASN A 639 -13.83 -25.42 -2.01
CA ASN A 639 -14.62 -24.44 -2.75
C ASN A 639 -15.81 -23.95 -1.92
N LYS A 640 -16.48 -24.83 -1.18
CA LYS A 640 -17.57 -24.45 -0.26
C LYS A 640 -17.09 -23.46 0.81
N HIS A 641 -15.94 -23.75 1.43
CA HIS A 641 -15.28 -22.84 2.38
C HIS A 641 -14.93 -21.49 1.74
N ARG A 642 -14.35 -21.50 0.54
CA ARG A 642 -14.03 -20.26 -0.20
C ARG A 642 -15.28 -19.41 -0.48
N VAL A 643 -16.39 -20.03 -0.90
CA VAL A 643 -17.66 -19.31 -1.13
C VAL A 643 -18.16 -18.70 0.17
N ALA A 644 -18.11 -19.43 1.28
CA ALA A 644 -18.50 -18.90 2.59
C ALA A 644 -17.65 -17.71 3.02
N SER A 645 -16.33 -17.85 2.94
CA SER A 645 -15.34 -16.82 3.30
C SER A 645 -15.50 -15.55 2.47
N VAL A 646 -15.65 -15.66 1.15
CA VAL A 646 -15.85 -14.47 0.30
C VAL A 646 -17.22 -13.82 0.57
N ILE A 647 -18.30 -14.59 0.73
CA ILE A 647 -19.61 -14.02 1.08
C ILE A 647 -19.55 -13.28 2.42
N ALA A 648 -18.90 -13.87 3.43
CA ALA A 648 -18.72 -13.26 4.74
C ALA A 648 -17.88 -11.98 4.68
N HIS A 649 -16.85 -11.94 3.82
CA HIS A 649 -16.01 -10.77 3.53
C HIS A 649 -16.80 -9.61 2.94
N GLU A 650 -17.53 -9.85 1.84
CA GLU A 650 -18.32 -8.81 1.19
C GLU A 650 -19.49 -8.31 2.07
N LEU A 651 -20.04 -9.18 2.91
CA LEU A 651 -21.07 -8.80 3.86
C LEU A 651 -20.49 -8.00 5.04
N ALA A 652 -19.25 -8.25 5.47
CA ALA A 652 -18.57 -7.43 6.48
C ALA A 652 -18.32 -6.00 5.96
N HIS A 653 -18.01 -5.84 4.68
CA HIS A 653 -17.85 -4.53 4.05
C HIS A 653 -19.10 -3.64 4.11
N GLN A 654 -20.29 -4.22 4.30
CA GLN A 654 -21.51 -3.44 4.48
C GLN A 654 -21.44 -2.52 5.73
N TRP A 655 -20.56 -2.85 6.69
CA TRP A 655 -20.17 -1.99 7.80
C TRP A 655 -18.80 -1.33 7.57
N PHE A 656 -17.78 -2.12 7.25
CA PHE A 656 -16.38 -1.67 7.06
C PHE A 656 -16.07 -1.38 5.59
N GLY A 657 -16.39 -0.17 5.16
CA GLY A 657 -16.17 0.30 3.79
C GLY A 657 -17.40 1.01 3.24
N ASN A 658 -18.60 0.52 3.55
CA ASN A 658 -19.86 1.11 3.10
C ASN A 658 -20.42 2.08 4.13
N LEU A 659 -20.86 1.58 5.30
CA LEU A 659 -21.39 2.40 6.38
C LEU A 659 -20.35 3.40 6.88
N VAL A 660 -19.16 2.90 7.23
CA VAL A 660 -17.99 3.71 7.58
C VAL A 660 -16.91 3.47 6.53
N THR A 661 -16.59 4.50 5.75
CA THR A 661 -15.60 4.39 4.66
C THR A 661 -14.31 5.07 5.08
N MET A 662 -13.14 4.52 4.69
CA MET A 662 -11.89 5.26 4.88
C MET A 662 -11.97 6.67 4.28
N ARG A 663 -11.33 7.66 4.90
CA ARG A 663 -11.31 9.04 4.39
C ARG A 663 -10.60 9.12 3.04
N TRP A 664 -9.51 8.39 2.90
CA TRP A 664 -8.75 8.27 1.68
C TRP A 664 -8.11 6.89 1.60
N TRP A 665 -7.73 6.48 0.39
CA TRP A 665 -7.10 5.18 0.09
C TRP A 665 -5.85 4.88 0.92
N THR A 666 -5.24 5.88 1.57
CA THR A 666 -4.13 5.69 2.53
C THR A 666 -4.49 4.69 3.62
N ASP A 667 -5.74 4.69 4.08
CA ASP A 667 -6.26 3.79 5.11
C ASP A 667 -7.15 2.69 4.52
N LEU A 668 -6.89 2.24 3.28
CA LEU A 668 -7.65 1.14 2.62
C LEU A 668 -7.81 -0.10 3.51
N TRP A 669 -6.79 -0.39 4.32
CA TRP A 669 -6.78 -1.52 5.25
C TRP A 669 -7.90 -1.47 6.32
N LEU A 670 -8.46 -0.29 6.62
CA LEU A 670 -9.63 -0.19 7.51
C LEU A 670 -10.87 -0.84 6.92
N ASN A 671 -10.95 -0.94 5.59
CA ASN A 671 -11.97 -1.72 4.92
C ASN A 671 -11.50 -3.17 4.81
N GLU A 672 -10.39 -3.39 4.10
CA GLU A 672 -9.98 -4.72 3.63
C GLU A 672 -9.43 -5.62 4.73
N GLY A 673 -8.67 -5.06 5.67
CA GLY A 673 -8.17 -5.81 6.82
C GLY A 673 -9.31 -6.23 7.75
N PHE A 674 -10.29 -5.35 7.97
CA PHE A 674 -11.47 -5.66 8.79
C PHE A 674 -12.34 -6.73 8.14
N ALA A 675 -12.69 -6.56 6.86
CA ALA A 675 -13.50 -7.53 6.15
C ALA A 675 -12.81 -8.91 6.14
N THR A 676 -11.50 -8.96 5.89
CA THR A 676 -10.71 -10.20 5.91
C THR A 676 -10.75 -10.88 7.28
N TYR A 677 -10.58 -10.13 8.38
CA TYR A 677 -10.60 -10.71 9.71
C TYR A 677 -12.00 -11.15 10.15
N VAL A 678 -12.98 -10.26 10.00
CA VAL A 678 -14.36 -10.48 10.43
C VAL A 678 -15.03 -11.58 9.62
N ALA A 679 -14.66 -11.76 8.34
CA ALA A 679 -15.09 -12.91 7.55
C ALA A 679 -14.79 -14.24 8.24
N SER A 680 -13.60 -14.39 8.82
CA SER A 680 -13.23 -15.62 9.54
C SER A 680 -14.12 -15.87 10.77
N LEU A 681 -14.51 -14.82 11.51
CA LEU A 681 -15.49 -14.91 12.61
C LEU A 681 -16.87 -15.29 12.10
N GLY A 682 -17.32 -14.69 10.99
CA GLY A 682 -18.61 -14.98 10.38
C GLY A 682 -18.70 -16.42 9.85
N VAL A 683 -17.64 -16.94 9.25
CA VAL A 683 -17.59 -18.33 8.80
C VAL A 683 -17.55 -19.30 9.98
N ASP A 684 -16.79 -18.99 11.03
CA ASP A 684 -16.74 -19.81 12.24
C ASP A 684 -18.10 -19.88 12.94
N TYR A 685 -18.86 -18.77 12.97
CA TYR A 685 -20.25 -18.78 13.42
C TYR A 685 -21.16 -19.66 12.57
N LEU A 686 -21.03 -19.62 11.24
CA LEU A 686 -21.84 -20.41 10.32
C LEU A 686 -21.53 -21.91 10.40
N HIS A 687 -20.24 -22.22 10.57
CA HIS A 687 -19.62 -23.54 10.48
C HIS A 687 -18.53 -23.71 11.56
N PRO A 688 -18.90 -23.82 12.85
CA PRO A 688 -17.92 -23.97 13.94
C PRO A 688 -17.11 -25.26 13.82
N GLU A 689 -17.61 -26.26 13.08
CA GLU A 689 -16.88 -27.49 12.78
C GLU A 689 -15.69 -27.31 11.82
N TRP A 690 -15.52 -26.12 11.23
CA TRP A 690 -14.45 -25.82 10.29
C TRP A 690 -13.19 -25.23 10.93
N TYR A 691 -13.29 -24.65 12.12
CA TYR A 691 -12.19 -23.93 12.77
C TYR A 691 -11.56 -22.89 11.83
N SER A 692 -12.43 -22.13 11.15
CA SER A 692 -12.04 -21.21 10.08
C SER A 692 -11.22 -20.05 10.63
N LEU A 693 -11.51 -19.60 11.85
CA LEU A 693 -10.76 -18.55 12.51
C LEU A 693 -9.27 -18.91 12.63
N GLU A 694 -8.93 -20.08 13.16
CA GLU A 694 -7.54 -20.54 13.29
C GLU A 694 -6.90 -20.82 11.93
N GLU A 695 -7.62 -21.47 11.02
CA GLU A 695 -7.09 -21.90 9.74
C GLU A 695 -6.77 -20.72 8.81
N GLU A 696 -7.67 -19.75 8.71
CA GLU A 696 -7.50 -18.53 7.92
C GLU A 696 -6.45 -17.62 8.57
N SER A 697 -6.44 -17.48 9.90
CA SER A 697 -5.41 -16.73 10.62
C SER A 697 -4.01 -17.24 10.30
N ILE A 698 -3.77 -18.55 10.39
CA ILE A 698 -2.48 -19.14 10.03
C ILE A 698 -2.16 -18.94 8.56
N SER A 699 -3.15 -19.09 7.67
CA SER A 699 -2.96 -18.85 6.25
C SER A 699 -2.44 -17.43 5.98
N ASN A 700 -3.12 -16.43 6.54
CA ASN A 700 -2.78 -15.02 6.38
C ASN A 700 -1.43 -14.70 7.01
N THR A 701 -1.12 -15.26 8.20
CA THR A 701 0.18 -15.07 8.87
C THR A 701 1.35 -15.64 8.06
N LEU A 702 1.23 -16.85 7.52
CA LEU A 702 2.29 -17.46 6.72
C LEU A 702 2.55 -16.69 5.41
N ASP A 703 1.48 -16.21 4.75
CA ASP A 703 1.61 -15.41 3.53
C ASP A 703 2.28 -14.05 3.82
N ILE A 704 1.87 -13.36 4.90
CA ILE A 704 2.43 -12.05 5.20
C ILE A 704 3.88 -12.12 5.69
N PHE A 705 4.28 -13.17 6.41
CA PHE A 705 5.67 -13.35 6.82
C PHE A 705 6.63 -13.38 5.63
N LYS A 706 6.21 -13.93 4.50
CA LYS A 706 6.99 -13.93 3.26
C LYS A 706 7.03 -12.56 2.58
N PHE A 707 5.88 -11.90 2.41
CA PHE A 707 5.82 -10.65 1.64
C PHE A 707 6.34 -9.43 2.41
N ASP A 708 6.12 -9.38 3.71
CA ASP A 708 6.48 -8.21 4.53
C ASP A 708 7.94 -8.25 5.04
N ALA A 709 8.60 -9.40 4.89
CA ALA A 709 10.05 -9.53 5.09
C ALA A 709 10.89 -8.91 3.95
N LEU A 710 10.25 -8.52 2.84
CA LEU A 710 10.92 -7.89 1.70
C LEU A 710 11.27 -6.42 2.01
N LEU A 711 12.44 -5.95 1.56
CA LEU A 711 12.81 -4.53 1.61
C LEU A 711 11.89 -3.67 0.75
N SER A 712 11.34 -4.25 -0.31
CA SER A 712 10.34 -3.64 -1.19
C SER A 712 8.93 -3.65 -0.62
N SER A 713 8.66 -4.21 0.56
CA SER A 713 7.35 -4.09 1.24
C SER A 713 7.03 -2.62 1.59
N HIS A 714 5.80 -2.35 2.05
CA HIS A 714 5.35 -1.02 2.48
C HIS A 714 4.61 -1.08 3.83
N PRO A 715 4.43 0.05 4.53
CA PRO A 715 3.56 0.14 5.70
C PRO A 715 2.11 -0.20 5.35
N ILE A 716 1.27 -0.50 6.34
CA ILE A 716 -0.16 -0.75 6.11
C ILE A 716 -0.87 0.54 5.69
N SER A 717 -0.59 1.65 6.38
CA SER A 717 -1.06 2.99 6.02
C SER A 717 -0.04 3.68 5.11
N VAL A 718 -0.39 3.86 3.83
CA VAL A 718 0.54 4.36 2.79
C VAL A 718 0.11 5.73 2.27
N GLU A 719 1.02 6.70 2.26
CA GLU A 719 0.77 7.99 1.61
C GLU A 719 0.65 7.80 0.09
N ILE A 720 -0.47 8.27 -0.49
CA ILE A 720 -0.74 8.14 -1.92
C ILE A 720 -0.60 9.51 -2.59
N GLY A 721 0.43 9.64 -3.41
CA GLY A 721 0.69 10.84 -4.21
C GLY A 721 0.09 10.79 -5.63
N HIS A 722 -0.04 9.58 -6.21
CA HIS A 722 -0.52 9.40 -7.58
C HIS A 722 -1.57 8.27 -7.67
N PRO A 723 -2.67 8.42 -8.44
CA PRO A 723 -3.76 7.43 -8.52
C PRO A 723 -3.33 6.00 -8.90
N ASN A 724 -2.34 5.84 -9.78
CA ASN A 724 -1.75 4.53 -10.12
C ASN A 724 -1.20 3.75 -8.90
N GLN A 725 -0.91 4.41 -7.77
CA GLN A 725 -0.47 3.77 -6.54
C GLN A 725 -1.64 3.13 -5.78
N ILE A 726 -2.87 3.61 -5.97
CA ILE A 726 -4.06 3.09 -5.29
C ILE A 726 -4.24 1.61 -5.61
N SER A 727 -4.26 1.22 -6.89
CA SER A 727 -4.36 -0.18 -7.30
C SER A 727 -3.19 -1.06 -6.84
N GLN A 728 -2.05 -0.48 -6.47
CA GLN A 728 -0.86 -1.23 -6.03
C GLN A 728 -0.90 -1.60 -4.55
N ILE A 729 -1.72 -0.91 -3.74
CA ILE A 729 -1.93 -1.25 -2.32
C ILE A 729 -3.10 -2.21 -2.10
N PHE A 730 -3.82 -2.61 -3.16
CA PHE A 730 -4.71 -3.78 -3.13
C PHE A 730 -3.85 -5.06 -3.19
N ASP A 731 -3.05 -5.26 -2.15
CA ASP A 731 -2.08 -6.33 -2.05
C ASP A 731 -2.13 -7.00 -0.67
N ALA A 732 -1.22 -7.95 -0.45
CA ALA A 732 -1.27 -8.76 0.76
C ALA A 732 -1.05 -7.98 2.07
N ILE A 733 -0.55 -6.74 1.98
CA ILE A 733 -0.34 -5.89 3.15
C ILE A 733 -1.69 -5.34 3.63
N SER A 734 -2.54 -4.81 2.74
CA SER A 734 -3.82 -4.22 3.16
C SER A 734 -4.85 -5.25 3.63
N TYR A 735 -4.85 -6.46 3.05
CA TYR A 735 -5.75 -7.55 3.41
C TYR A 735 -5.19 -8.38 4.58
N GLU A 736 -4.16 -9.20 4.32
CA GLU A 736 -3.64 -10.18 5.27
C GLU A 736 -2.95 -9.49 6.45
N LYS A 737 -2.01 -8.54 6.25
CA LYS A 737 -1.38 -7.83 7.38
C LYS A 737 -2.39 -7.04 8.20
N GLY A 738 -3.31 -6.34 7.51
CA GLY A 738 -4.43 -5.65 8.14
C GLY A 738 -5.24 -6.58 9.05
N SER A 739 -5.61 -7.76 8.55
CA SER A 739 -6.37 -8.76 9.30
C SER A 739 -5.63 -9.27 10.54
N ILE A 740 -4.33 -9.54 10.44
CA ILE A 740 -3.52 -10.04 11.57
C ILE A 740 -3.32 -8.94 12.61
N VAL A 741 -3.13 -7.69 12.18
CA VAL A 741 -3.05 -6.54 13.09
C VAL A 741 -4.36 -6.34 13.85
N ILE A 742 -5.51 -6.54 13.19
CA ILE A 742 -6.82 -6.49 13.84
C ILE A 742 -7.01 -7.65 14.81
N ARG A 743 -6.65 -8.88 14.41
CA ARG A 743 -6.64 -10.05 15.31
C ARG A 743 -5.76 -9.83 16.53
N MET A 744 -4.57 -9.24 16.35
CA MET A 744 -3.67 -8.94 17.45
C MET A 744 -4.33 -8.01 18.46
N MET A 745 -5.01 -6.95 18.00
CA MET A 745 -5.81 -6.07 18.86
C MET A 745 -6.93 -6.81 19.56
N HIS A 746 -7.67 -7.65 18.84
CA HIS A 746 -8.73 -8.45 19.42
C HIS A 746 -8.17 -9.30 20.59
N LEU A 747 -7.05 -10.01 20.38
CA LEU A 747 -6.49 -10.88 21.40
C LEU A 747 -5.90 -10.16 22.61
N PHE A 748 -5.25 -9.00 22.44
CA PHE A 748 -4.70 -8.26 23.59
C PHE A 748 -5.74 -7.37 24.29
N LEU A 749 -6.85 -7.02 23.64
CA LEU A 749 -7.95 -6.26 24.24
C LEU A 749 -9.02 -7.13 24.86
N SER A 750 -9.04 -8.45 24.60
CA SER A 750 -10.15 -9.37 24.84
C SER A 750 -11.35 -9.13 23.92
N GLU A 751 -12.17 -10.18 23.79
CA GLU A 751 -13.38 -10.23 22.96
C GLU A 751 -14.36 -9.08 23.23
N GLU A 752 -14.77 -8.92 24.49
CA GLU A 752 -15.80 -7.94 24.87
C GLU A 752 -15.38 -6.50 24.56
N THR A 753 -14.18 -6.12 25.00
CA THR A 753 -13.61 -4.78 24.77
C THR A 753 -13.41 -4.49 23.28
N PHE A 754 -12.91 -5.45 22.51
CA PHE A 754 -12.72 -5.27 21.08
C PHE A 754 -14.06 -5.08 20.36
N ARG A 755 -15.03 -5.97 20.61
CA ARG A 755 -16.39 -5.89 20.05
C ARG A 755 -17.04 -4.55 20.36
N ASP A 756 -17.01 -4.12 21.62
CA ASP A 756 -17.68 -2.89 22.05
C ASP A 756 -16.97 -1.65 21.49
N GLY A 757 -15.64 -1.67 21.40
CA GLY A 757 -14.88 -0.56 20.81
C GLY A 757 -15.10 -0.42 19.31
N VAL A 758 -15.19 -1.55 18.59
CA VAL A 758 -15.56 -1.56 17.16
C VAL A 758 -17.01 -1.09 16.97
N SER A 759 -17.94 -1.53 17.82
CA SER A 759 -19.35 -1.08 17.80
C SER A 759 -19.45 0.44 17.99
N ARG A 760 -18.73 0.98 18.98
CA ARG A 760 -18.61 2.43 19.23
C ARG A 760 -18.05 3.18 18.03
N TYR A 761 -17.02 2.64 17.37
CA TYR A 761 -16.45 3.22 16.16
C TYR A 761 -17.48 3.29 15.03
N LEU A 762 -18.19 2.19 14.75
CA LEU A 762 -19.21 2.13 13.70
C LEU A 762 -20.36 3.13 13.96
N GLN A 763 -20.86 3.19 15.20
CA GLN A 763 -21.96 4.09 15.57
C GLN A 763 -21.57 5.57 15.45
N ARG A 764 -20.33 5.94 15.82
CA ARG A 764 -19.85 7.34 15.75
C ARG A 764 -19.64 7.84 14.33
N HIS A 765 -19.26 6.95 13.42
CA HIS A 765 -18.83 7.30 12.06
C HIS A 765 -19.82 6.84 10.97
N ALA A 766 -20.98 6.31 11.36
CA ALA A 766 -22.01 5.84 10.44
C ALA A 766 -22.37 6.89 9.38
N TYR A 767 -22.41 6.47 8.11
CA TYR A 767 -22.62 7.28 6.90
C TYR A 767 -21.55 8.35 6.64
N GLY A 768 -20.47 8.37 7.42
CA GLY A 768 -19.34 9.26 7.26
C GLY A 768 -18.09 8.54 6.81
N ASN A 769 -16.95 9.20 7.05
CA ASN A 769 -15.63 8.67 6.81
C ASN A 769 -14.80 8.64 8.09
N ALA A 770 -13.78 7.79 8.12
CA ALA A 770 -12.86 7.66 9.24
C ALA A 770 -11.40 7.45 8.79
N GLU A 771 -10.48 7.75 9.70
CA GLU A 771 -9.05 7.44 9.62
C GLU A 771 -8.68 6.49 10.76
N GLN A 772 -7.49 5.88 10.71
CA GLN A 772 -7.09 4.88 11.73
C GLN A 772 -7.15 5.41 13.17
N ASP A 773 -6.86 6.71 13.38
CA ASP A 773 -6.91 7.36 14.70
C ASP A 773 -8.32 7.37 15.30
N ASN A 774 -9.37 7.35 14.48
CA ASN A 774 -10.75 7.25 14.96
C ASN A 774 -11.04 5.88 15.57
N LEU A 775 -10.55 4.80 14.96
CA LEU A 775 -10.64 3.45 15.49
C LEU A 775 -9.81 3.33 16.78
N TRP A 776 -8.59 3.86 16.79
CA TRP A 776 -7.72 3.85 17.97
C TRP A 776 -8.36 4.52 19.17
N ALA A 777 -9.02 5.67 18.96
CA ALA A 777 -9.73 6.37 20.02
C ALA A 777 -10.85 5.50 20.60
N ALA A 778 -11.70 4.91 19.76
CA ALA A 778 -12.81 4.08 20.21
C ALA A 778 -12.35 2.83 20.99
N LEU A 779 -11.33 2.12 20.52
CA LEU A 779 -10.76 0.95 21.20
C LEU A 779 -10.06 1.33 22.50
N THR A 780 -9.35 2.47 22.54
CA THR A 780 -8.68 2.95 23.76
C THR A 780 -9.69 3.28 24.86
N GLU A 781 -10.78 3.97 24.51
CA GLU A 781 -11.83 4.34 25.47
C GLU A 781 -12.44 3.10 26.15
N GLU A 782 -12.77 2.05 25.39
CA GLU A 782 -13.27 0.80 25.96
C GLU A 782 -12.22 0.03 26.75
N ALA A 783 -10.99 -0.02 26.26
CA ALA A 783 -9.91 -0.73 26.93
C ALA A 783 -9.59 -0.16 28.31
N HIS A 784 -9.66 1.16 28.45
CA HIS A 784 -9.50 1.85 29.74
C HIS A 784 -10.74 1.69 30.62
N ALA A 785 -11.95 1.76 30.06
CA ALA A 785 -13.19 1.55 30.81
C ALA A 785 -13.27 0.15 31.43
N ASN A 786 -12.83 -0.87 30.70
CA ASN A 786 -12.83 -2.27 31.14
C ASN A 786 -11.57 -2.66 31.93
N GLY A 787 -10.58 -1.76 32.05
CA GLY A 787 -9.33 -2.01 32.77
C GLY A 787 -8.40 -3.04 32.12
N VAL A 788 -8.58 -3.31 30.81
CA VAL A 788 -7.75 -4.29 30.06
C VAL A 788 -6.37 -3.70 29.72
N LEU A 789 -6.33 -2.40 29.37
CA LEU A 789 -5.07 -1.70 29.15
C LEU A 789 -4.75 -0.76 30.33
N PRO A 790 -3.48 -0.68 30.76
CA PRO A 790 -3.06 0.33 31.72
C PRO A 790 -3.26 1.76 31.16
N ASP A 791 -3.62 2.72 32.02
CA ASP A 791 -3.92 4.12 31.63
C ASP A 791 -2.81 4.81 30.81
N PHE A 792 -1.55 4.42 31.00
CA PHE A 792 -0.40 5.00 30.29
C PHE A 792 -0.15 4.40 28.89
N ILE A 793 -0.85 3.31 28.55
CA ILE A 793 -0.83 2.67 27.24
C ILE A 793 -2.16 2.97 26.55
N ASN A 794 -2.12 3.48 25.33
CA ASN A 794 -3.30 3.58 24.47
C ASN A 794 -3.06 2.79 23.19
N VAL A 795 -4.15 2.42 22.53
CA VAL A 795 -4.11 1.60 21.31
C VAL A 795 -3.31 2.32 20.23
N LYS A 796 -3.44 3.64 20.09
CA LYS A 796 -2.66 4.43 19.12
C LYS A 796 -1.15 4.24 19.28
N LYS A 797 -0.62 4.35 20.49
CA LYS A 797 0.82 4.21 20.77
C LYS A 797 1.35 2.84 20.35
N VAL A 798 0.55 1.80 20.57
CA VAL A 798 0.89 0.44 20.15
C VAL A 798 0.81 0.35 18.63
N MET A 799 -0.34 0.70 18.06
CA MET A 799 -0.68 0.40 16.68
C MET A 799 -0.02 1.30 15.64
N ASP A 800 0.37 2.53 15.99
CA ASP A 800 1.20 3.37 15.11
C ASP A 800 2.52 2.67 14.76
N SER A 801 3.09 1.88 15.69
CA SER A 801 4.30 1.10 15.43
C SER A 801 4.09 -0.10 14.49
N TRP A 802 2.83 -0.49 14.23
CA TRP A 802 2.48 -1.61 13.35
C TRP A 802 1.95 -1.14 11.99
N THR A 803 1.27 0.02 11.93
CA THR A 803 0.63 0.51 10.70
C THR A 803 1.49 1.51 9.92
N LEU A 804 2.35 2.29 10.59
CA LEU A 804 3.11 3.38 9.96
C LEU A 804 4.53 2.98 9.51
N GLN A 805 4.97 1.75 9.80
CA GLN A 805 6.27 1.24 9.38
C GLN A 805 6.16 -0.10 8.65
N THR A 806 7.12 -0.35 7.77
CA THR A 806 7.20 -1.56 6.96
C THR A 806 7.77 -2.74 7.76
N GLY A 807 7.28 -3.95 7.49
CA GLY A 807 7.82 -5.16 8.07
C GLY A 807 7.22 -5.51 9.44
N TYR A 808 7.81 -6.54 10.03
CA TYR A 808 7.49 -7.06 11.34
C TYR A 808 8.79 -7.43 12.10
N PRO A 809 8.75 -7.51 13.43
CA PRO A 809 9.93 -7.84 14.21
C PRO A 809 10.16 -9.35 14.32
N ILE A 810 11.42 -9.71 14.52
CA ILE A 810 11.79 -10.94 15.22
C ILE A 810 12.23 -10.57 16.63
N ILE A 811 11.74 -11.31 17.63
CA ILE A 811 12.25 -11.22 18.99
C ILE A 811 13.28 -12.32 19.25
N THR A 812 14.34 -11.99 19.98
CA THR A 812 15.36 -12.96 20.42
C THR A 812 15.28 -13.12 21.93
N VAL A 813 15.00 -14.34 22.38
CA VAL A 813 14.92 -14.73 23.78
C VAL A 813 16.21 -15.45 24.16
N THR A 814 17.02 -14.81 25.00
CA THR A 814 18.27 -15.37 25.53
C THR A 814 18.12 -15.63 27.01
N ARG A 815 18.01 -16.91 27.40
CA ARG A 815 17.81 -17.27 28.82
C ARG A 815 19.10 -17.21 29.64
N ASN A 816 19.00 -16.61 30.82
CA ASN A 816 19.94 -16.82 31.91
C ASN A 816 19.39 -17.92 32.84
N TYR A 817 19.80 -19.15 32.54
CA TYR A 817 19.40 -20.36 33.25
C TYR A 817 19.79 -20.39 34.73
N GLY A 818 20.84 -19.66 35.13
CA GLY A 818 21.26 -19.59 36.54
C GLY A 818 20.43 -18.61 37.37
N ALA A 819 19.87 -17.58 36.73
CA ALA A 819 19.04 -16.56 37.36
C ALA A 819 17.54 -16.76 37.13
N ASN A 820 17.14 -17.80 36.39
CA ASN A 820 15.75 -18.02 35.98
C ASN A 820 15.14 -16.77 35.32
N SER A 821 15.89 -16.14 34.42
CA SER A 821 15.46 -14.93 33.69
C SER A 821 15.80 -15.03 32.20
N ALA A 822 15.27 -14.13 31.37
CA ALA A 822 15.71 -13.98 29.98
C ALA A 822 15.81 -12.51 29.57
N GLU A 823 16.76 -12.28 28.68
CA GLU A 823 16.86 -11.05 27.91
C GLU A 823 16.09 -11.22 26.60
N VAL A 824 15.12 -10.34 26.36
CA VAL A 824 14.33 -10.27 25.12
C VAL A 824 14.71 -9.02 24.35
N THR A 825 15.13 -9.19 23.11
CA THR A 825 15.47 -8.09 22.19
C THR A 825 14.63 -8.16 20.93
N GLN A 826 14.47 -7.04 20.22
CA GLN A 826 13.75 -6.99 18.94
C GLN A 826 14.61 -6.42 17.81
N GLU A 827 14.39 -6.91 16.60
CA GLU A 827 14.93 -6.34 15.35
C GLU A 827 13.96 -6.60 14.20
N ARG A 828 13.98 -5.78 13.15
CA ARG A 828 13.18 -6.04 11.95
C ARG A 828 13.62 -7.35 11.28
N PHE A 829 12.69 -8.26 11.02
CA PHE A 829 12.98 -9.43 10.22
C PHE A 829 12.99 -9.06 8.72
N VAL A 830 14.05 -9.46 8.02
CA VAL A 830 14.21 -9.25 6.58
C VAL A 830 14.72 -10.52 5.90
N SER A 831 14.22 -10.82 4.71
CA SER A 831 14.62 -12.00 3.95
C SER A 831 15.90 -11.79 3.14
N SER A 832 16.30 -10.54 2.91
CA SER A 832 17.46 -10.13 2.11
C SER A 832 18.52 -9.42 2.96
N GLU A 833 19.74 -9.27 2.43
CA GLU A 833 20.77 -8.48 3.12
C GLU A 833 20.40 -7.02 3.05
N VAL A 834 20.39 -6.34 4.20
CA VAL A 834 20.15 -4.90 4.20
C VAL A 834 21.38 -4.18 3.63
N PRO A 835 21.24 -3.36 2.58
CA PRO A 835 22.33 -2.54 2.08
C PRO A 835 22.97 -1.72 3.22
N LYS A 836 24.30 -1.63 3.23
CA LYS A 836 25.06 -0.85 4.25
C LYS A 836 24.66 0.62 4.37
N ASP A 837 23.92 1.12 3.39
CA ASP A 837 23.46 2.50 3.27
C ASP A 837 22.01 2.69 3.81
N GLN A 838 21.30 1.62 4.21
CA GLN A 838 19.97 1.67 4.85
C GLN A 838 20.10 1.49 6.37
N ASN A 839 19.66 2.49 7.15
CA ASN A 839 19.57 2.39 8.60
C ASN A 839 18.40 1.46 9.00
N VAL A 840 18.71 0.23 9.39
CA VAL A 840 17.76 -0.76 9.94
C VAL A 840 17.52 -0.55 11.44
N THR A 841 18.28 0.33 12.07
CA THR A 841 18.27 0.59 13.51
C THR A 841 17.09 1.44 13.98
N ASP A 842 16.33 2.02 13.05
CA ASP A 842 15.25 2.96 13.36
C ASP A 842 13.88 2.27 13.53
N TYR A 843 13.80 0.95 13.33
CA TYR A 843 12.56 0.19 13.49
C TYR A 843 12.37 -0.26 14.94
N CYS A 844 11.20 0.01 15.50
CA CYS A 844 10.79 -0.49 16.79
C CYS A 844 9.29 -0.73 16.81
N TRP A 845 8.86 -1.85 17.41
CA TRP A 845 7.46 -2.19 17.61
C TRP A 845 7.13 -2.21 19.11
N TRP A 846 5.93 -1.75 19.43
CA TRP A 846 5.30 -2.03 20.73
C TRP A 846 4.69 -3.43 20.67
N ILE A 847 5.36 -4.41 21.29
CA ILE A 847 5.01 -5.83 21.15
C ILE A 847 4.31 -6.32 22.43
N PRO A 848 3.06 -6.82 22.36
CA PRO A 848 2.43 -7.55 23.46
C PRO A 848 3.13 -8.90 23.62
N LEU A 849 3.88 -9.08 24.71
CA LEU A 849 4.60 -10.33 24.97
C LEU A 849 3.68 -11.31 25.70
N THR A 850 3.37 -12.42 25.05
CA THR A 850 2.72 -13.59 25.64
C THR A 850 3.70 -14.76 25.66
N TYR A 851 3.69 -15.55 26.73
CA TYR A 851 4.51 -16.76 26.82
C TYR A 851 3.94 -17.75 27.85
N THR A 852 4.31 -19.02 27.67
CA THR A 852 3.99 -20.13 28.57
C THR A 852 5.21 -21.03 28.74
N THR A 853 5.15 -21.93 29.71
CA THR A 853 6.26 -22.79 30.09
C THR A 853 5.82 -24.25 30.13
N ALA A 854 6.79 -25.17 30.11
CA ALA A 854 6.53 -26.59 30.26
C ALA A 854 5.78 -26.96 31.56
N LYS A 855 5.79 -26.09 32.59
CA LYS A 855 5.07 -26.31 33.85
C LYS A 855 3.64 -25.77 33.83
N LEU A 856 3.42 -24.66 33.14
CA LEU A 856 2.10 -24.00 33.10
C LEU A 856 1.20 -24.59 32.01
N LEU A 857 1.76 -24.86 30.82
CA LEU A 857 1.06 -25.41 29.66
C LEU A 857 -0.22 -24.65 29.23
N ASP A 858 -0.35 -23.39 29.63
CA ASP A 858 -1.47 -22.55 29.21
C ASP A 858 -1.18 -21.89 27.86
N PHE A 859 -1.79 -22.44 26.81
CA PHE A 859 -1.75 -21.90 25.44
C PHE A 859 -3.05 -21.15 25.06
N ASN A 860 -3.91 -20.86 26.04
CA ASN A 860 -5.17 -20.13 25.83
C ASN A 860 -5.11 -18.70 26.37
N ASP A 861 -4.21 -18.41 27.30
CA ASP A 861 -3.96 -17.05 27.77
C ASP A 861 -3.20 -16.20 26.73
N THR A 862 -3.94 -15.38 25.99
CA THR A 862 -3.40 -14.43 25.00
C THR A 862 -3.24 -13.02 25.55
N LEU A 863 -3.52 -12.78 26.84
CA LEU A 863 -3.33 -11.46 27.43
C LEU A 863 -1.84 -11.15 27.60
N PRO A 864 -1.39 -9.90 27.33
CA PRO A 864 0.02 -9.55 27.44
C PRO A 864 0.53 -9.73 28.88
N LYS A 865 1.53 -10.59 29.08
CA LYS A 865 2.26 -10.75 30.35
C LYS A 865 3.34 -9.68 30.53
N GLY A 866 3.66 -8.96 29.46
CA GLY A 866 4.54 -7.81 29.44
C GLY A 866 4.49 -7.11 28.09
N TRP A 867 5.12 -5.93 28.02
CA TRP A 867 5.23 -5.17 26.78
C TRP A 867 6.69 -4.96 26.43
N MET A 868 7.02 -5.18 25.16
CA MET A 868 8.23 -4.65 24.56
C MET A 868 7.95 -3.22 24.14
N GLU A 869 8.56 -2.25 24.82
CA GLU A 869 8.29 -0.83 24.61
C GLU A 869 9.30 -0.21 23.65
N CYS A 870 8.88 0.83 22.93
CA CYS A 870 9.81 1.70 22.21
C CYS A 870 10.13 2.93 23.06
N GLY A 871 11.37 3.01 23.59
CA GLY A 871 11.85 4.20 24.30
C GLY A 871 12.60 3.94 25.62
N GLY A 872 13.76 3.28 25.54
CA GLY A 872 14.83 3.31 26.55
C GLY A 872 16.11 3.94 25.98
N ALA A 873 17.01 4.45 26.84
CA ALA A 873 18.16 5.33 26.55
C ALA A 873 18.90 5.12 25.20
N SER A 874 19.24 6.23 24.52
CA SER A 874 20.10 6.30 23.33
C SER A 874 19.55 5.61 22.06
N ALA A 875 19.46 6.36 20.95
CA ALA A 875 19.05 5.88 19.62
C ALA A 875 19.96 4.78 19.02
N ASN A 876 20.94 4.29 19.79
CA ASN A 876 21.89 3.23 19.40
C ASN A 876 21.87 2.01 20.34
N GLU A 877 21.04 1.96 21.39
CA GLU A 877 20.93 0.75 22.23
C GLU A 877 19.82 -0.17 21.71
N LYS A 878 20.15 -1.47 21.57
CA LYS A 878 19.15 -2.51 21.26
C LYS A 878 18.06 -2.44 22.31
N GLN A 879 16.81 -2.28 21.87
CA GLN A 879 15.67 -2.33 22.79
C GLN A 879 15.69 -3.71 23.46
N THR A 880 15.77 -3.69 24.79
CA THR A 880 16.00 -4.89 25.60
C THR A 880 15.03 -4.89 26.76
N LYS A 881 14.35 -6.03 26.98
CA LYS A 881 13.46 -6.28 28.10
C LYS A 881 13.97 -7.49 28.86
N VAL A 882 14.21 -7.34 30.16
CA VAL A 882 14.50 -8.47 31.05
C VAL A 882 13.18 -8.99 31.59
N LEU A 883 13.00 -10.31 31.51
CA LEU A 883 11.89 -11.05 32.10
C LEU A 883 12.44 -11.96 33.19
N ASP A 884 11.91 -11.81 34.40
CA ASP A 884 12.24 -12.64 35.56
C ASP A 884 11.24 -13.80 35.70
N ASP A 885 11.44 -14.66 36.71
CA ASP A 885 10.54 -15.78 37.04
C ASP A 885 10.31 -16.79 35.90
N LEU A 886 11.32 -16.96 35.05
CA LEU A 886 11.33 -17.96 33.99
C LEU A 886 11.63 -19.38 34.54
N PRO A 887 11.28 -20.43 33.77
CA PRO A 887 11.45 -21.80 34.25
C PRO A 887 12.92 -22.17 34.47
N ASP A 888 13.14 -23.24 35.24
CA ASP A 888 14.45 -23.82 35.49
C ASP A 888 15.09 -24.41 34.21
N PRO A 889 16.37 -24.84 34.25
CA PRO A 889 17.10 -25.29 33.06
C PRO A 889 16.58 -26.54 32.37
N GLU A 890 15.68 -27.31 32.99
CA GLU A 890 15.12 -28.53 32.41
C GLU A 890 13.81 -28.28 31.65
N HIS A 891 13.25 -27.07 31.76
CA HIS A 891 11.92 -26.74 31.24
C HIS A 891 12.00 -25.62 30.18
N TRP A 892 11.30 -25.80 29.06
CA TRP A 892 11.25 -24.81 27.98
C TRP A 892 10.33 -23.62 28.31
N VAL A 893 10.56 -22.51 27.61
CA VAL A 893 9.61 -21.38 27.47
C VAL A 893 9.26 -21.18 25.99
N ILE A 894 7.99 -20.92 25.69
CA ILE A 894 7.49 -20.62 24.34
C ILE A 894 6.72 -19.29 24.37
N PHE A 895 7.07 -18.40 23.45
CA PHE A 895 6.47 -17.07 23.28
C PHE A 895 5.46 -17.05 22.14
N ASN A 896 4.65 -15.97 22.10
CA ASN A 896 3.63 -15.70 21.09
C ASN A 896 2.52 -16.75 21.08
N ILE A 897 1.87 -16.90 22.23
CA ILE A 897 0.76 -17.85 22.41
C ILE A 897 -0.29 -17.62 21.32
N GLN A 898 -0.67 -18.70 20.62
CA GLN A 898 -1.59 -18.68 19.48
C GLN A 898 -1.18 -17.82 18.26
N LEU A 899 0.12 -17.49 18.13
CA LEU A 899 0.59 -16.43 17.22
C LEU A 899 -0.27 -15.17 17.35
N ALA A 900 -0.55 -14.74 18.59
CA ALA A 900 -1.38 -13.56 18.83
C ALA A 900 -0.78 -12.29 18.21
N GLY A 901 0.55 -12.16 18.19
CA GLY A 901 1.26 -11.06 17.56
C GLY A 901 1.91 -11.44 16.23
N LEU A 902 2.04 -10.45 15.35
CA LEU A 902 2.75 -10.59 14.07
C LEU A 902 4.27 -10.46 14.29
N TYR A 903 4.89 -11.48 14.90
CA TYR A 903 6.33 -11.51 15.09
C TYR A 903 6.87 -12.93 15.17
N LYS A 904 8.14 -13.08 14.75
CA LYS A 904 8.88 -14.35 14.85
C LYS A 904 9.64 -14.42 16.17
N VAL A 905 9.95 -15.63 16.63
CA VAL A 905 10.71 -15.85 17.85
C VAL A 905 11.96 -16.67 17.58
N ARG A 906 13.11 -16.14 18.01
CA ARG A 906 14.40 -16.84 18.04
C ARG A 906 14.78 -17.15 19.49
N TYR A 907 15.18 -18.38 19.75
CA TYR A 907 15.62 -18.82 21.07
C TYR A 907 17.12 -19.12 21.12
N ASP A 908 17.69 -19.20 22.32
CA ASP A 908 19.02 -19.79 22.51
C ASP A 908 19.03 -21.32 22.25
N LYS A 909 20.21 -21.88 21.96
CA LYS A 909 20.37 -23.30 21.62
C LYS A 909 19.82 -24.25 22.68
N SER A 910 19.95 -23.91 23.96
CA SER A 910 19.48 -24.76 25.05
C SER A 910 17.96 -24.84 25.08
N ASN A 911 17.26 -23.73 24.87
CA ASN A 911 15.80 -23.73 24.81
C ASN A 911 15.30 -24.46 23.55
N TYR A 912 16.00 -24.33 22.42
CA TYR A 912 15.70 -25.14 21.23
C TYR A 912 15.83 -26.64 21.50
N ARG A 913 16.87 -27.09 22.20
CA ARG A 913 17.00 -28.52 22.57
C ARG A 913 15.81 -29.00 23.38
N LEU A 914 15.34 -28.21 24.35
CA LEU A 914 14.19 -28.55 25.17
C LEU A 914 12.88 -28.61 24.36
N ILE A 915 12.65 -27.64 23.47
CA ILE A 915 11.48 -27.63 22.58
C ILE A 915 11.52 -28.81 21.61
N ILE A 916 12.66 -29.07 20.97
CA ILE A 916 12.84 -30.17 20.02
C ILE A 916 12.65 -31.52 20.72
N ALA A 917 13.15 -31.66 21.96
CA ALA A 917 12.94 -32.86 22.77
C ALA A 917 11.45 -33.06 23.10
N GLN A 918 10.71 -32.00 23.47
CA GLN A 918 9.26 -32.08 23.69
C GLN A 918 8.51 -32.49 22.42
N LEU A 919 8.82 -31.85 21.27
CA LEU A 919 8.15 -32.11 20.00
C LEU A 919 8.39 -33.55 19.50
N ASN A 920 9.61 -34.08 19.65
CA ASN A 920 9.95 -35.44 19.25
C ASN A 920 9.57 -36.50 20.31
N GLY A 921 9.05 -36.07 21.47
CA GLY A 921 8.56 -36.95 22.53
C GLY A 921 7.08 -37.35 22.36
N PRO A 922 6.57 -38.28 23.17
CA PRO A 922 5.18 -38.75 23.07
C PRO A 922 4.15 -37.66 23.41
N ASN A 923 4.53 -36.66 24.20
CA ASN A 923 3.65 -35.59 24.67
C ASN A 923 3.79 -34.30 23.85
N TYR A 924 4.10 -34.40 22.55
CA TYR A 924 4.29 -33.23 21.68
C TYR A 924 3.06 -32.31 21.63
N ARG A 925 1.87 -32.85 21.89
CA ARG A 925 0.59 -32.12 21.95
C ARG A 925 0.45 -31.22 23.17
N ASP A 926 1.34 -31.32 24.15
CA ASP A 926 1.42 -30.36 25.26
C ASP A 926 1.76 -28.95 24.74
N ILE A 927 2.42 -28.85 23.57
CA ILE A 927 2.57 -27.57 22.86
C ILE A 927 1.34 -27.33 21.99
N GLY A 928 0.68 -26.18 22.17
CA GLY A 928 -0.55 -25.81 21.46
C GLY A 928 -0.41 -25.84 19.92
N LEU A 929 -1.52 -26.18 19.24
CA LEU A 929 -1.60 -26.41 17.79
C LEU A 929 -0.94 -25.30 16.95
N LEU A 930 -1.31 -24.04 17.21
CA LEU A 930 -0.80 -22.89 16.49
C LEU A 930 0.68 -22.66 16.78
N ASN A 931 1.12 -22.81 18.04
CA ASN A 931 2.52 -22.65 18.41
C ASN A 931 3.43 -23.74 17.81
N ARG A 932 2.96 -24.97 17.61
CA ARG A 932 3.71 -25.97 16.84
C ARG A 932 3.93 -25.54 15.39
N ALA A 933 2.93 -24.93 14.77
CA ALA A 933 3.02 -24.37 13.43
C ALA A 933 3.98 -23.18 13.35
N GLN A 934 3.94 -22.29 14.35
CA GLN A 934 4.87 -21.17 14.50
C GLN A 934 6.31 -21.62 14.62
N LEU A 935 6.59 -22.58 15.50
CA LEU A 935 7.92 -23.08 15.75
C LEU A 935 8.55 -23.61 14.46
N ILE A 936 7.77 -24.39 13.69
CA ILE A 936 8.19 -24.88 12.37
C ILE A 936 8.53 -23.71 11.43
N ASP A 937 7.63 -22.73 11.31
CA ASP A 937 7.78 -21.62 10.39
C ASP A 937 8.99 -20.74 10.74
N ASP A 938 9.10 -20.35 12.01
CA ASP A 938 10.20 -19.53 12.53
C ASP A 938 11.55 -20.24 12.33
N ALA A 939 11.65 -21.53 12.65
CA ALA A 939 12.89 -22.27 12.48
C ALA A 939 13.30 -22.40 11.01
N MET A 940 12.33 -22.62 10.10
CA MET A 940 12.59 -22.76 8.67
C MET A 940 13.01 -21.43 8.02
N ASP A 941 12.38 -20.31 8.38
CA ASP A 941 12.72 -18.98 7.88
C ASP A 941 14.06 -18.47 8.42
N LEU A 942 14.35 -18.73 9.69
CA LEU A 942 15.66 -18.39 10.27
C LEU A 942 16.79 -19.19 9.61
N ALA A 943 16.54 -20.46 9.27
CA ALA A 943 17.47 -21.26 8.50
C ALA A 943 17.62 -20.77 7.06
N TRP A 944 16.51 -20.38 6.41
CA TRP A 944 16.51 -19.82 5.05
C TRP A 944 17.38 -18.57 4.95
N THR A 945 17.25 -17.65 5.89
CA THR A 945 18.04 -16.39 5.91
C THR A 945 19.47 -16.59 6.40
N GLY A 946 19.82 -17.76 6.93
CA GLY A 946 21.15 -18.07 7.48
C GLY A 946 21.40 -17.53 8.88
N GLN A 947 20.36 -17.04 9.58
CA GLN A 947 20.42 -16.60 10.98
C GLN A 947 20.43 -17.78 11.97
N GLN A 948 20.03 -18.96 11.50
CA GLN A 948 20.06 -20.23 12.22
C GLN A 948 20.57 -21.34 11.28
N ASN A 949 21.05 -22.45 11.84
CA ASN A 949 21.38 -23.62 11.03
C ASN A 949 20.11 -24.42 10.64
N TYR A 950 20.10 -24.97 9.41
CA TYR A 950 19.12 -25.94 8.95
C TYR A 950 19.05 -27.21 9.81
N GLY A 951 20.12 -27.60 10.53
CA GLY A 951 20.11 -28.71 11.46
C GLY A 951 19.08 -28.57 12.57
N ILE A 952 18.93 -27.36 13.16
CA ILE A 952 17.86 -27.06 14.12
C ILE A 952 16.49 -27.15 13.46
N ALA A 953 16.33 -26.60 12.25
CA ALA A 953 15.05 -26.64 11.53
C ALA A 953 14.63 -28.08 11.17
N PHE A 954 15.55 -28.91 10.69
CA PHE A 954 15.27 -30.30 10.36
C PHE A 954 15.07 -31.19 11.59
N ALA A 955 15.80 -30.94 12.69
CA ALA A 955 15.54 -31.58 13.98
C ALA A 955 14.16 -31.21 14.52
N MET A 956 13.74 -29.94 14.32
CA MET A 956 12.44 -29.46 14.73
C MET A 956 11.30 -30.07 13.91
N ILE A 957 11.42 -30.22 12.59
CA ILE A 957 10.35 -30.85 11.79
C ILE A 957 10.38 -32.38 11.78
N ASN A 958 11.40 -33.02 12.39
CA ASN A 958 11.49 -34.49 12.46
C ASN A 958 10.28 -35.12 13.17
N TYR A 959 9.68 -34.42 14.15
CA TYR A 959 8.49 -34.92 14.84
C TYR A 959 7.25 -35.04 13.95
N LEU A 960 7.23 -34.46 12.75
CA LEU A 960 6.08 -34.57 11.85
C LEU A 960 5.70 -36.03 11.56
N ARG A 961 6.65 -36.96 11.70
CA ARG A 961 6.39 -38.41 11.63
C ARG A 961 5.32 -38.93 12.59
N GLN A 962 5.01 -38.19 13.67
CA GLN A 962 3.95 -38.51 14.63
C GLN A 962 2.83 -37.45 14.68
N GLU A 963 2.94 -36.36 13.92
CA GLU A 963 1.96 -35.28 13.87
C GLU A 963 0.77 -35.66 12.98
N MET A 964 -0.44 -35.41 13.48
CA MET A 964 -1.69 -35.78 12.81
C MET A 964 -2.64 -34.60 12.62
N GLU A 965 -2.26 -33.37 12.97
CA GLU A 965 -3.11 -32.19 12.81
C GLU A 965 -2.74 -31.38 11.56
N TYR A 966 -3.73 -30.77 10.91
CA TYR A 966 -3.57 -30.10 9.62
C TYR A 966 -2.59 -28.93 9.64
N ILE A 967 -2.69 -28.07 10.66
CA ILE A 967 -2.03 -26.75 10.70
C ILE A 967 -0.48 -26.87 10.76
N PRO A 968 0.14 -27.71 11.60
CA PRO A 968 1.59 -27.90 11.60
C PRO A 968 2.10 -28.48 10.27
N TRP A 969 1.37 -29.41 9.66
CA TRP A 969 1.70 -29.92 8.32
C TRP A 969 1.61 -28.84 7.24
N LYS A 970 0.60 -27.97 7.29
CA LYS A 970 0.48 -26.81 6.39
C LYS A 970 1.71 -25.90 6.50
N SER A 971 2.12 -25.54 7.72
CA SER A 971 3.33 -24.74 7.97
C SER A 971 4.59 -25.41 7.41
N ALA A 972 4.81 -26.69 7.74
CA ALA A 972 5.98 -27.43 7.30
C ALA A 972 6.07 -27.57 5.77
N LEU A 973 4.99 -27.99 5.14
CA LEU A 973 4.96 -28.21 3.70
C LEU A 973 5.03 -26.90 2.92
N THR A 974 4.49 -25.80 3.45
CA THR A 974 4.67 -24.45 2.86
C THR A 974 6.16 -24.07 2.81
N ASN A 975 6.87 -24.26 3.92
CA ASN A 975 8.31 -24.01 4.01
C ASN A 975 9.15 -24.98 3.15
N LEU A 976 8.85 -26.27 3.17
CA LEU A 976 9.50 -27.27 2.31
C LEU A 976 9.26 -27.00 0.82
N ASN A 977 8.14 -26.36 0.45
CA ASN A 977 7.90 -25.98 -0.94
C ASN A 977 8.90 -24.93 -1.43
N SER A 978 9.40 -24.05 -0.55
CA SER A 978 10.49 -23.12 -0.89
C SER A 978 11.77 -23.85 -1.27
N LEU A 979 12.15 -24.88 -0.51
CA LEU A 979 13.27 -25.75 -0.84
C LEU A 979 13.02 -26.54 -2.14
N ASN A 980 11.84 -27.14 -2.28
CA ASN A 980 11.46 -27.90 -3.48
C ASN A 980 11.59 -27.06 -4.76
N ARG A 981 11.17 -25.79 -4.75
CA ARG A 981 11.25 -24.89 -5.92
C ARG A 981 12.67 -24.73 -6.45
N ILE A 982 13.65 -24.66 -5.55
CA ILE A 982 15.07 -24.53 -5.91
C ILE A 982 15.65 -25.91 -6.25
N LEU A 983 15.50 -26.88 -5.34
CA LEU A 983 16.17 -28.17 -5.43
C LEU A 983 15.67 -29.03 -6.60
N LYS A 984 14.43 -28.88 -7.07
CA LYS A 984 13.89 -29.68 -8.20
C LYS A 984 14.65 -29.55 -9.51
N ARG A 985 15.49 -28.52 -9.67
CA ARG A 985 16.33 -28.30 -10.85
C ARG A 985 17.82 -28.51 -10.56
N THR A 986 18.16 -29.24 -9.49
CA THR A 986 19.54 -29.51 -9.08
C THR A 986 19.77 -31.00 -8.82
N PRO A 987 21.03 -31.48 -8.78
CA PRO A 987 21.34 -32.89 -8.50
C PRO A 987 20.91 -33.38 -7.10
N LEU A 988 20.58 -32.48 -6.17
CA LEU A 988 20.13 -32.84 -4.82
C LEU A 988 18.67 -33.30 -4.76
N TYR A 989 17.92 -33.17 -5.85
CA TYR A 989 16.48 -33.41 -5.81
C TYR A 989 16.10 -34.81 -5.36
N ASP A 990 16.81 -35.84 -5.82
CA ASP A 990 16.49 -37.23 -5.48
C ASP A 990 16.72 -37.53 -3.98
N ILE A 991 17.73 -36.91 -3.37
CA ILE A 991 18.02 -37.03 -1.94
C ILE A 991 16.95 -36.27 -1.13
N PHE A 992 16.61 -35.04 -1.56
CA PHE A 992 15.53 -34.27 -0.95
C PHE A 992 14.18 -34.98 -1.04
N LYS A 993 13.88 -35.58 -2.20
CA LYS A 993 12.69 -36.41 -2.41
C LYS A 993 12.66 -37.59 -1.44
N SER A 994 13.78 -38.30 -1.27
CA SER A 994 13.89 -39.42 -0.32
C SER A 994 13.63 -39.00 1.13
N TYR A 995 14.11 -37.81 1.53
CA TYR A 995 13.84 -37.25 2.86
C TYR A 995 12.37 -36.87 3.05
N VAL A 996 11.76 -36.19 2.07
CA VAL A 996 10.34 -35.81 2.12
C VAL A 996 9.45 -37.05 2.15
N GLN A 997 9.80 -38.10 1.40
CA GLN A 997 9.13 -39.39 1.47
C GLN A 997 9.16 -39.98 2.88
N TYR A 998 10.33 -39.98 3.53
CA TYR A 998 10.51 -40.49 4.89
C TYR A 998 9.63 -39.77 5.94
N ILE A 999 9.44 -38.46 5.81
CA ILE A 999 8.55 -37.70 6.70
C ILE A 999 7.08 -38.00 6.43
N LEU A 1000 6.68 -38.09 5.16
CA LEU A 1000 5.27 -38.25 4.75
C LEU A 1000 4.73 -39.68 4.89
N GLU A 1001 5.60 -40.69 4.82
CA GLU A 1001 5.21 -42.10 4.79
C GLU A 1001 4.27 -42.49 5.95
N PRO A 1002 4.55 -42.16 7.24
CA PRO A 1002 3.66 -42.54 8.34
C PRO A 1002 2.26 -41.95 8.24
N ILE A 1003 2.13 -40.66 7.93
CA ILE A 1003 0.81 -40.00 7.84
C ILE A 1003 0.05 -40.47 6.59
N TYR A 1004 0.75 -40.73 5.47
CA TYR A 1004 0.12 -41.24 4.26
C TYR A 1004 -0.49 -42.63 4.50
N GLU A 1005 0.24 -43.53 5.16
CA GLU A 1005 -0.23 -44.87 5.50
C GLU A 1005 -1.41 -44.85 6.47
N GLN A 1006 -1.36 -43.98 7.48
CA GLN A 1006 -2.43 -43.85 8.48
C GLN A 1006 -3.72 -43.26 7.91
N LEU A 1007 -3.63 -42.29 7.00
CA LEU A 1007 -4.81 -41.60 6.48
C LEU A 1007 -5.60 -42.43 5.44
N ASP A 1008 -4.99 -43.41 4.76
CA ASP A 1008 -5.56 -44.08 3.56
C ASP A 1008 -6.32 -43.11 2.66
N VAL A 1009 -5.57 -42.20 2.04
CA VAL A 1009 -6.12 -40.98 1.39
C VAL A 1009 -7.11 -41.26 0.25
N PHE A 1010 -7.18 -42.46 -0.32
CA PHE A 1010 -8.17 -42.81 -1.36
C PHE A 1010 -9.29 -43.75 -0.86
N ASN A 1011 -9.49 -43.87 0.45
CA ASN A 1011 -10.63 -44.62 0.98
C ASN A 1011 -11.96 -43.94 0.62
N MET A 1012 -12.85 -44.67 -0.06
CA MET A 1012 -14.10 -44.16 -0.63
C MET A 1012 -15.29 -44.16 0.35
N THR A 1013 -15.11 -44.60 1.60
CA THR A 1013 -16.20 -44.76 2.59
C THR A 1013 -16.52 -43.50 3.42
N ARG A 1014 -15.91 -42.36 3.08
CA ARG A 1014 -16.00 -41.11 3.86
C ARG A 1014 -17.36 -40.42 3.69
N LYS A 1015 -17.84 -39.82 4.79
CA LYS A 1015 -19.15 -39.17 4.86
C LYS A 1015 -19.02 -37.67 4.67
N SER A 1016 -20.10 -37.01 4.24
CA SER A 1016 -20.18 -35.55 4.11
C SER A 1016 -20.11 -34.77 5.43
N THR A 1017 -19.96 -35.46 6.57
CA THR A 1017 -19.86 -34.92 7.94
C THR A 1017 -18.41 -34.82 8.44
N ASP A 1018 -17.43 -35.15 7.61
CA ASP A 1018 -16.02 -35.09 7.99
C ASP A 1018 -15.59 -33.62 8.18
N ARG A 1019 -14.78 -33.36 9.23
CA ARG A 1019 -14.28 -32.02 9.56
C ARG A 1019 -13.44 -31.44 8.40
N LEU A 1020 -13.55 -30.13 8.17
CA LEU A 1020 -12.87 -29.44 7.06
C LEU A 1020 -11.34 -29.57 7.14
N ASP A 1021 -10.77 -29.45 8.33
CA ASP A 1021 -9.35 -29.63 8.59
C ASP A 1021 -8.86 -31.03 8.18
N GLY A 1022 -9.63 -32.08 8.46
CA GLY A 1022 -9.35 -33.45 8.03
C GLY A 1022 -9.37 -33.61 6.51
N ILE A 1023 -10.30 -32.95 5.81
CA ILE A 1023 -10.37 -32.95 4.33
C ILE A 1023 -9.19 -32.16 3.74
N LYS A 1024 -8.89 -30.97 4.28
CA LYS A 1024 -7.73 -30.16 3.88
C LYS A 1024 -6.42 -30.91 4.13
N GLN A 1025 -6.31 -31.64 5.24
CA GLN A 1025 -5.15 -32.48 5.54
C GLN A 1025 -5.02 -33.63 4.55
N LEU A 1026 -6.09 -34.38 4.30
CA LEU A 1026 -6.07 -35.47 3.33
C LEU A 1026 -5.63 -34.99 1.96
N THR A 1027 -6.18 -33.88 1.48
CA THR A 1027 -5.85 -33.33 0.16
C THR A 1027 -4.43 -32.78 0.10
N LEU A 1028 -3.95 -32.13 1.17
CA LEU A 1028 -2.58 -31.67 1.31
C LEU A 1028 -1.59 -32.84 1.28
N ILE A 1029 -1.81 -33.86 2.11
CA ILE A 1029 -0.94 -35.04 2.18
C ILE A 1029 -0.99 -35.82 0.87
N ALA A 1030 -2.15 -36.06 0.26
CA ALA A 1030 -2.27 -36.74 -1.03
C ALA A 1030 -1.52 -35.99 -2.15
N SER A 1031 -1.63 -34.65 -2.19
CA SER A 1031 -0.93 -33.80 -3.17
C SER A 1031 0.59 -33.95 -3.07
N TRP A 1032 1.13 -33.94 -1.85
CA TRP A 1032 2.56 -34.11 -1.60
C TRP A 1032 3.02 -35.55 -1.79
N ALA A 1033 2.32 -36.52 -1.23
CA ALA A 1033 2.61 -37.95 -1.37
C ALA A 1033 2.70 -38.34 -2.86
N CYS A 1034 1.74 -37.92 -3.67
CA CYS A 1034 1.76 -38.22 -5.11
C CYS A 1034 2.87 -37.45 -5.85
N ARG A 1035 3.15 -36.20 -5.48
CA ARG A 1035 4.24 -35.41 -6.09
C ARG A 1035 5.61 -36.05 -5.84
N PHE A 1036 5.82 -36.58 -4.64
CA PHE A 1036 7.07 -37.20 -4.21
C PHE A 1036 7.05 -38.73 -4.34
N GLU A 1037 6.05 -39.33 -4.99
CA GLU A 1037 5.95 -40.77 -5.22
C GLU A 1037 6.04 -41.61 -3.93
N VAL A 1038 5.33 -41.18 -2.88
CA VAL A 1038 5.18 -41.94 -1.63
C VAL A 1038 4.20 -43.09 -1.84
N GLY A 1039 4.63 -44.30 -1.47
CA GLY A 1039 3.79 -45.50 -1.51
C GLY A 1039 3.13 -45.74 -2.88
N ASP A 1040 1.83 -46.02 -2.85
CA ASP A 1040 1.01 -46.31 -4.04
C ASP A 1040 0.22 -45.11 -4.58
N CYS A 1041 0.52 -43.87 -4.11
CA CYS A 1041 -0.31 -42.68 -4.38
C CYS A 1041 -0.48 -42.41 -5.88
N VAL A 1042 0.63 -42.48 -6.62
CA VAL A 1042 0.65 -42.24 -8.07
C VAL A 1042 -0.13 -43.33 -8.80
N ASN A 1043 0.10 -44.60 -8.47
CA ASN A 1043 -0.55 -45.74 -9.10
C ASN A 1043 -2.08 -45.70 -8.88
N ARG A 1044 -2.52 -45.42 -7.63
CA ARG A 1044 -3.95 -45.26 -7.31
C ARG A 1044 -4.57 -44.08 -8.03
N SER A 1045 -3.88 -42.95 -8.11
CA SER A 1045 -4.36 -41.75 -8.83
C SER A 1045 -4.56 -42.05 -10.33
N VAL A 1046 -3.55 -42.60 -10.99
CA VAL A 1046 -3.63 -42.94 -12.42
C VAL A 1046 -4.72 -43.99 -12.68
N ALA A 1047 -4.83 -45.00 -11.81
CA ALA A 1047 -5.88 -46.02 -11.92
C ALA A 1047 -7.29 -45.44 -11.77
N LEU A 1048 -7.52 -44.51 -10.83
CA LEU A 1048 -8.80 -43.85 -10.65
C LEU A 1048 -9.20 -43.00 -11.88
N PHE A 1049 -8.24 -42.26 -12.44
CA PHE A 1049 -8.50 -41.50 -13.66
C PHE A 1049 -8.78 -42.40 -14.86
N ALA A 1050 -8.04 -43.51 -15.01
CA ALA A 1050 -8.28 -44.49 -16.06
C ALA A 1050 -9.67 -45.14 -15.93
N ARG A 1051 -10.12 -45.45 -14.70
CA ARG A 1051 -11.50 -45.92 -14.45
C ARG A 1051 -12.52 -44.89 -14.91
N TRP A 1052 -12.31 -43.61 -14.59
CA TRP A 1052 -13.18 -42.54 -15.04
C TRP A 1052 -13.22 -42.42 -16.57
N MET A 1053 -12.07 -42.52 -17.26
CA MET A 1053 -12.03 -42.52 -18.73
C MET A 1053 -12.80 -43.68 -19.37
N ASN A 1054 -12.90 -44.81 -18.67
CA ASN A 1054 -13.58 -46.02 -19.13
C ASN A 1054 -15.06 -46.09 -18.73
N GLU A 1055 -15.58 -45.10 -18.00
CA GLU A 1055 -17.00 -45.00 -17.70
C GLU A 1055 -17.83 -44.87 -18.97
N SER A 1056 -19.00 -45.50 -19.01
CA SER A 1056 -19.88 -45.42 -20.19
C SER A 1056 -20.45 -44.01 -20.40
N ASN A 1057 -20.64 -43.26 -19.32
CA ASN A 1057 -21.03 -41.86 -19.34
C ASN A 1057 -20.17 -41.03 -18.38
N PRO A 1058 -18.94 -40.67 -18.81
CA PRO A 1058 -17.95 -40.05 -17.94
C PRO A 1058 -18.27 -38.59 -17.57
N ASP A 1059 -19.29 -37.98 -18.18
CA ASP A 1059 -19.74 -36.62 -17.84
C ASP A 1059 -20.81 -36.60 -16.75
N VAL A 1060 -21.42 -37.76 -16.47
CA VAL A 1060 -22.37 -37.97 -15.36
C VAL A 1060 -21.72 -38.75 -14.23
N ASN A 1061 -20.99 -39.81 -14.58
CA ASN A 1061 -20.37 -40.71 -13.61
C ASN A 1061 -18.87 -40.42 -13.53
N ASN A 1062 -18.48 -39.70 -12.49
CA ASN A 1062 -17.08 -39.49 -12.17
C ASN A 1062 -16.73 -40.20 -10.85
N PRO A 1063 -16.03 -41.35 -10.91
CA PRO A 1063 -15.68 -42.15 -9.74
C PRO A 1063 -14.58 -41.52 -8.88
N VAL A 1064 -13.96 -40.42 -9.33
CA VAL A 1064 -12.92 -39.73 -8.58
C VAL A 1064 -13.55 -38.93 -7.42
N PRO A 1065 -13.15 -39.18 -6.16
CA PRO A 1065 -13.65 -38.43 -5.01
C PRO A 1065 -13.45 -36.93 -5.21
N ILE A 1066 -14.49 -36.14 -4.94
CA ILE A 1066 -14.56 -34.72 -5.31
C ILE A 1066 -13.32 -33.94 -4.84
N ASP A 1067 -12.96 -34.06 -3.57
CA ASP A 1067 -11.82 -33.34 -2.99
C ASP A 1067 -10.44 -33.82 -3.51
N LEU A 1068 -10.35 -35.04 -4.04
CA LEU A 1068 -9.12 -35.59 -4.61
C LEU A 1068 -8.97 -35.35 -6.12
N ARG A 1069 -10.00 -34.82 -6.79
CA ARG A 1069 -9.95 -34.53 -8.23
C ARG A 1069 -8.71 -33.69 -8.63
N PRO A 1070 -8.33 -32.61 -7.93
CA PRO A 1070 -7.12 -31.86 -8.29
C PRO A 1070 -5.84 -32.72 -8.26
N VAL A 1071 -5.73 -33.63 -7.28
CA VAL A 1071 -4.58 -34.54 -7.14
C VAL A 1071 -4.60 -35.60 -8.24
N VAL A 1072 -5.74 -36.27 -8.42
CA VAL A 1072 -5.90 -37.36 -9.39
C VAL A 1072 -5.72 -36.85 -10.81
N TYR A 1073 -6.38 -35.74 -11.18
CA TYR A 1073 -6.30 -35.16 -12.51
C TYR A 1073 -4.88 -34.72 -12.82
N CYS A 1074 -4.24 -33.96 -11.93
CA CYS A 1074 -2.89 -33.48 -12.15
C CYS A 1074 -1.88 -34.63 -12.34
N ASN A 1075 -1.97 -35.71 -11.55
CA ASN A 1075 -1.08 -36.86 -11.69
C ASN A 1075 -1.33 -37.66 -12.98
N ALA A 1076 -2.60 -37.88 -13.34
CA ALA A 1076 -2.96 -38.54 -14.59
C ALA A 1076 -2.50 -37.73 -15.82
N ILE A 1077 -2.62 -36.40 -15.79
CA ILE A 1077 -2.12 -35.53 -16.85
C ILE A 1077 -0.58 -35.48 -16.87
N ARG A 1078 0.09 -35.50 -15.71
CA ARG A 1078 1.56 -35.47 -15.61
C ARG A 1078 2.22 -36.69 -16.26
N LEU A 1079 1.61 -37.87 -16.11
CA LEU A 1079 2.13 -39.14 -16.62
C LEU A 1079 1.45 -39.62 -17.90
N GLY A 1080 0.32 -39.01 -18.27
CA GLY A 1080 -0.46 -39.35 -19.45
C GLY A 1080 0.05 -38.70 -20.74
N ASN A 1081 -0.68 -38.98 -21.82
CA ASN A 1081 -0.45 -38.45 -23.15
C ASN A 1081 -1.62 -37.56 -23.62
N ASP A 1082 -1.71 -37.32 -24.92
CA ASP A 1082 -2.76 -36.50 -25.55
C ASP A 1082 -4.17 -36.99 -25.20
N ALA A 1083 -4.39 -38.30 -25.08
CA ALA A 1083 -5.70 -38.87 -24.76
C ALA A 1083 -6.22 -38.38 -23.41
N GLN A 1084 -5.40 -38.44 -22.35
CA GLN A 1084 -5.78 -37.96 -21.02
C GLN A 1084 -5.98 -36.43 -21.03
N TRP A 1085 -5.10 -35.70 -21.70
CA TRP A 1085 -5.15 -34.23 -21.77
C TRP A 1085 -6.42 -33.74 -22.47
N TYR A 1086 -6.70 -34.26 -23.67
CA TYR A 1086 -7.89 -33.88 -24.42
C TYR A 1086 -9.18 -34.37 -23.77
N PHE A 1087 -9.17 -35.54 -23.13
CA PHE A 1087 -10.30 -36.00 -22.32
C PHE A 1087 -10.69 -34.95 -21.27
N LEU A 1088 -9.72 -34.42 -20.53
CA LEU A 1088 -10.00 -33.42 -19.50
C LEU A 1088 -10.34 -32.03 -20.11
N TRP A 1089 -9.71 -31.66 -21.23
CA TRP A 1089 -10.03 -30.43 -21.96
C TRP A 1089 -11.46 -30.40 -22.50
N GLN A 1090 -11.99 -31.53 -23.01
CA GLN A 1090 -13.38 -31.59 -23.46
C GLN A 1090 -14.37 -31.29 -22.31
N ARG A 1091 -14.08 -31.77 -21.11
CA ARG A 1091 -14.89 -31.49 -19.91
C ARG A 1091 -14.77 -30.05 -19.46
N TYR A 1092 -13.61 -29.42 -19.60
CA TYR A 1092 -13.49 -27.97 -19.38
C TYR A 1092 -14.43 -27.17 -20.28
N LEU A 1093 -14.50 -27.53 -21.57
CA LEU A 1093 -15.38 -26.86 -22.53
C LEU A 1093 -16.86 -27.09 -22.21
N GLN A 1094 -17.23 -28.31 -21.80
CA GLN A 1094 -18.61 -28.70 -21.53
C GLN A 1094 -19.12 -28.30 -20.14
N SER A 1095 -18.22 -28.15 -19.15
CA SER A 1095 -18.60 -27.88 -17.77
C SER A 1095 -19.37 -26.56 -17.64
N ASN A 1096 -20.32 -26.57 -16.72
CA ASN A 1096 -21.14 -25.42 -16.37
C ASN A 1096 -20.77 -24.82 -15.00
N VAL A 1097 -19.78 -25.39 -14.33
CA VAL A 1097 -19.39 -25.03 -12.96
C VAL A 1097 -18.04 -24.33 -13.00
N GLY A 1098 -18.00 -23.04 -12.62
CA GLY A 1098 -16.78 -22.24 -12.68
C GLY A 1098 -15.62 -22.84 -11.87
N ALA A 1099 -15.90 -23.40 -10.69
CA ALA A 1099 -14.89 -24.02 -9.83
C ALA A 1099 -14.23 -25.25 -10.50
N GLU A 1100 -15.01 -26.06 -11.21
CA GLU A 1100 -14.50 -27.22 -11.95
C GLU A 1100 -13.59 -26.79 -13.10
N LYS A 1101 -13.98 -25.74 -13.83
CA LYS A 1101 -13.18 -25.18 -14.92
C LYS A 1101 -11.79 -24.75 -14.45
N ILE A 1102 -11.72 -24.06 -13.31
CA ILE A 1102 -10.43 -23.64 -12.71
C ILE A 1102 -9.60 -24.83 -12.26
N MET A 1103 -10.22 -25.81 -11.59
CA MET A 1103 -9.54 -27.05 -11.21
C MET A 1103 -8.95 -27.77 -12.43
N ILE A 1104 -9.70 -27.86 -13.53
CA ILE A 1104 -9.25 -28.48 -14.76
C ILE A 1104 -8.09 -27.70 -15.39
N ILE A 1105 -8.16 -26.36 -15.48
CA ILE A 1105 -7.05 -25.52 -15.99
C ILE A 1105 -5.75 -25.82 -15.22
N GLY A 1106 -5.82 -25.84 -13.89
CA GLY A 1106 -4.66 -26.15 -13.05
C GLY A 1106 -4.12 -27.57 -13.29
N SER A 1107 -5.02 -28.53 -13.50
CA SER A 1107 -4.64 -29.93 -13.75
C SER A 1107 -4.04 -30.16 -15.15
N LEU A 1108 -4.56 -29.50 -16.18
CA LEU A 1108 -4.04 -29.55 -17.56
C LEU A 1108 -2.61 -29.01 -17.66
N ALA A 1109 -2.28 -28.03 -16.80
CA ALA A 1109 -0.94 -27.47 -16.70
C ALA A 1109 0.08 -28.45 -16.09
N CYS A 1110 -0.34 -29.60 -15.53
CA CYS A 1110 0.56 -30.62 -14.99
C CYS A 1110 1.25 -31.48 -16.06
N THR A 1111 0.89 -31.34 -17.34
CA THR A 1111 1.46 -32.11 -18.45
C THR A 1111 2.99 -31.92 -18.56
N ARG A 1112 3.68 -32.99 -18.95
CA ARG A 1112 5.11 -32.96 -19.27
C ARG A 1112 5.41 -32.85 -20.77
N GLN A 1113 4.37 -32.88 -21.61
CA GLN A 1113 4.52 -32.74 -23.06
C GLN A 1113 4.69 -31.27 -23.46
N LEU A 1114 5.89 -30.89 -23.90
CA LEU A 1114 6.22 -29.49 -24.20
C LEU A 1114 5.30 -28.86 -25.27
N ALA A 1115 4.93 -29.62 -26.30
CA ALA A 1115 4.00 -29.15 -27.33
C ALA A 1115 2.62 -28.76 -26.77
N LEU A 1116 2.11 -29.51 -25.78
CA LEU A 1116 0.86 -29.18 -25.09
C LEU A 1116 1.02 -27.95 -24.20
N VAL A 1117 2.15 -27.82 -23.50
CA VAL A 1117 2.47 -26.66 -22.66
C VAL A 1117 2.50 -25.37 -23.48
N GLU A 1118 3.26 -25.36 -24.58
CA GLU A 1118 3.40 -24.18 -25.44
C GLU A 1118 2.06 -23.78 -26.05
N ARG A 1119 1.29 -24.75 -26.55
CA ARG A 1119 -0.06 -24.50 -27.07
C ARG A 1119 -1.00 -23.95 -26.00
N PHE A 1120 -0.93 -24.46 -24.77
CA PHE A 1120 -1.78 -23.98 -23.68
C PHE A 1120 -1.44 -22.54 -23.27
N LEU A 1121 -0.15 -22.19 -23.24
CA LEU A 1121 0.29 -20.80 -23.06
C LEU A 1121 -0.24 -19.88 -24.18
N GLN A 1122 -0.18 -20.32 -25.44
CA GLN A 1122 -0.75 -19.57 -26.57
C GLN A 1122 -2.26 -19.34 -26.42
N TRP A 1123 -3.00 -20.34 -25.95
CA TRP A 1123 -4.42 -20.23 -25.70
C TRP A 1123 -4.77 -19.21 -24.60
N SER A 1124 -3.87 -18.99 -23.63
CA SER A 1124 -4.10 -18.00 -22.57
C SER A 1124 -4.27 -16.55 -23.06
N LEU A 1125 -3.74 -16.21 -24.24
CA LEU A 1125 -3.89 -14.90 -24.87
C LEU A 1125 -4.85 -14.89 -26.06
N ASN A 1126 -5.41 -16.05 -26.43
CA ASN A 1126 -6.34 -16.17 -27.55
C ASN A 1126 -7.79 -16.23 -27.04
N SER A 1127 -8.56 -15.18 -27.30
CA SER A 1127 -9.97 -15.05 -26.91
C SER A 1127 -10.91 -16.09 -27.54
N THR A 1128 -10.47 -16.78 -28.60
CA THR A 1128 -11.24 -17.84 -29.27
C THR A 1128 -10.92 -19.25 -28.75
N SER A 1129 -9.93 -19.39 -27.87
CA SER A 1129 -9.50 -20.70 -27.34
C SER A 1129 -10.52 -21.36 -26.41
N GLY A 1130 -11.49 -20.61 -25.90
CA GLY A 1130 -12.39 -21.03 -24.83
C GLY A 1130 -11.89 -20.67 -23.42
N VAL A 1131 -10.61 -20.26 -23.27
CA VAL A 1131 -10.09 -19.71 -22.00
C VAL A 1131 -10.53 -18.27 -21.83
N ARG A 1132 -11.20 -17.95 -20.72
CA ARG A 1132 -11.63 -16.58 -20.42
C ARG A 1132 -10.45 -15.69 -20.05
N LYS A 1133 -10.56 -14.38 -20.34
CA LYS A 1133 -9.52 -13.36 -20.02
C LYS A 1133 -9.15 -13.35 -18.53
N GLN A 1134 -10.11 -13.61 -17.63
CA GLN A 1134 -9.86 -13.69 -16.19
C GLN A 1134 -9.07 -14.95 -15.75
N ASP A 1135 -9.03 -16.00 -16.58
CA ASP A 1135 -8.39 -17.29 -16.26
C ASP A 1135 -6.96 -17.39 -16.78
N ALA A 1136 -6.56 -16.49 -17.69
CA ALA A 1136 -5.25 -16.48 -18.32
C ALA A 1136 -4.10 -16.44 -17.30
N THR A 1137 -4.25 -15.67 -16.22
CA THR A 1137 -3.24 -15.59 -15.15
C THR A 1137 -3.12 -16.88 -14.35
N ILE A 1138 -4.23 -17.59 -14.12
CA ILE A 1138 -4.26 -18.87 -13.40
C ILE A 1138 -3.58 -19.95 -14.23
N LEU A 1139 -3.90 -20.00 -15.53
CA LEU A 1139 -3.26 -20.89 -16.50
C LEU A 1139 -1.75 -20.65 -16.52
N PHE A 1140 -1.33 -19.40 -16.74
CA PHE A 1140 0.08 -19.03 -16.82
C PHE A 1140 0.84 -19.40 -15.53
N SER A 1141 0.27 -19.06 -14.36
CA SER A 1141 0.88 -19.39 -13.06
C SER A 1141 0.98 -20.90 -12.82
N SER A 1142 0.00 -21.68 -13.28
CA SER A 1142 0.03 -23.14 -13.15
C SER A 1142 1.12 -23.75 -14.03
N VAL A 1143 1.29 -23.24 -15.26
CA VAL A 1143 2.37 -23.66 -16.15
C VAL A 1143 3.74 -23.24 -15.62
N SER A 1144 3.88 -22.03 -15.09
CA SER A 1144 5.18 -21.54 -14.59
C SER A 1144 5.72 -22.35 -13.40
N ARG A 1145 4.83 -22.99 -12.62
CA ARG A 1145 5.18 -23.82 -11.47
C ARG A 1145 5.45 -25.29 -11.83
N ASN A 1146 5.13 -25.72 -13.05
CA ASN A 1146 5.35 -27.07 -13.56
C ASN A 1146 6.86 -27.38 -13.76
N ASP A 1147 7.24 -28.65 -13.60
CA ASP A 1147 8.62 -29.16 -13.74
C ASP A 1147 9.28 -28.80 -15.08
N VAL A 1148 8.55 -28.99 -16.19
CA VAL A 1148 9.00 -28.65 -17.56
C VAL A 1148 8.47 -27.30 -18.04
N GLY A 1149 7.39 -26.81 -17.43
CA GLY A 1149 6.67 -25.62 -17.89
C GLY A 1149 7.34 -24.29 -17.54
N PHE A 1150 8.18 -24.23 -16.50
CA PHE A 1150 8.85 -22.98 -16.10
C PHE A 1150 9.62 -22.33 -17.25
N ASN A 1151 10.47 -23.08 -17.95
CA ASN A 1151 11.28 -22.54 -19.05
C ASN A 1151 10.41 -22.05 -20.22
N ALA A 1152 9.34 -22.80 -20.56
CA ALA A 1152 8.39 -22.40 -21.59
C ALA A 1152 7.65 -21.11 -21.21
N ALA A 1153 7.16 -21.01 -19.97
CA ALA A 1153 6.49 -19.81 -19.45
C ALA A 1153 7.43 -18.61 -19.36
N LYS A 1154 8.68 -18.80 -18.92
CA LYS A 1154 9.72 -17.77 -18.89
C LYS A 1154 9.94 -17.22 -20.30
N ASN A 1155 10.24 -18.08 -21.26
CA ASN A 1155 10.49 -17.66 -22.65
C ASN A 1155 9.26 -16.98 -23.26
N PHE A 1156 8.06 -17.52 -23.03
CA PHE A 1156 6.81 -16.92 -23.47
C PHE A 1156 6.62 -15.50 -22.92
N PHE A 1157 6.85 -15.28 -21.62
CA PHE A 1157 6.72 -13.96 -21.01
C PHE A 1157 7.79 -12.97 -21.49
N LEU A 1158 9.07 -13.39 -21.52
CA LEU A 1158 10.19 -12.55 -21.93
C LEU A 1158 10.04 -12.08 -23.39
N THR A 1159 9.49 -12.92 -24.27
CA THR A 1159 9.33 -12.62 -25.70
C THR A 1159 8.05 -11.85 -26.03
N ARG A 1160 6.97 -12.03 -25.25
CA ARG A 1160 5.63 -11.50 -25.56
C ARG A 1160 5.08 -10.52 -24.53
N ALA A 1161 5.96 -9.88 -23.74
CA ALA A 1161 5.55 -8.96 -22.68
C ALA A 1161 4.62 -7.83 -23.18
N ASP A 1162 4.84 -7.31 -24.39
CA ASP A 1162 3.98 -6.27 -24.98
C ASP A 1162 2.58 -6.81 -25.31
N GLU A 1163 2.50 -8.01 -25.88
CA GLU A 1163 1.20 -8.64 -26.20
C GLU A 1163 0.39 -8.96 -24.93
N ILE A 1164 1.07 -9.35 -23.84
CA ILE A 1164 0.42 -9.57 -22.54
C ILE A 1164 -0.07 -8.23 -21.97
N TYR A 1165 0.73 -7.16 -22.08
CA TYR A 1165 0.33 -5.82 -21.67
C TYR A 1165 -0.92 -5.34 -22.42
N ASP A 1166 -0.93 -5.48 -23.74
CA ASP A 1166 -2.06 -5.11 -24.59
C ASP A 1166 -3.31 -5.95 -24.28
N PHE A 1167 -3.12 -7.26 -24.07
CA PHE A 1167 -4.21 -8.15 -23.68
C PHE A 1167 -4.85 -7.74 -22.34
N LEU A 1168 -4.06 -7.27 -21.37
CA LEU A 1168 -4.53 -6.84 -20.06
C LEU A 1168 -5.12 -5.42 -20.05
N SER A 1169 -4.83 -4.62 -21.07
CA SER A 1169 -5.37 -3.25 -21.21
C SER A 1169 -6.90 -3.21 -21.03
N PRO A 1170 -7.45 -2.16 -20.39
CA PRO A 1170 -6.77 -0.97 -19.82
C PRO A 1170 -6.17 -1.16 -18.41
N ASP A 1171 -6.48 -2.27 -17.73
CA ASP A 1171 -5.96 -2.58 -16.39
C ASP A 1171 -4.63 -3.35 -16.46
N THR A 1172 -3.55 -2.61 -16.73
CA THR A 1172 -2.21 -3.17 -16.89
C THR A 1172 -1.49 -3.41 -15.56
N SER A 1173 -2.09 -3.05 -14.41
CA SER A 1173 -1.56 -3.36 -13.07
C SER A 1173 -1.43 -4.87 -12.83
N ARG A 1174 -2.30 -5.66 -13.49
CA ARG A 1174 -2.36 -7.12 -13.45
C ARG A 1174 -1.17 -7.83 -14.08
N LEU A 1175 -0.28 -7.10 -14.76
CA LEU A 1175 0.96 -7.67 -15.29
C LEU A 1175 1.85 -8.24 -14.17
N SER A 1176 1.73 -7.68 -12.96
CA SER A 1176 2.34 -8.22 -11.73
C SER A 1176 1.97 -9.70 -11.46
N ARG A 1177 0.77 -10.14 -11.87
CA ARG A 1177 0.30 -11.53 -11.69
C ARG A 1177 1.01 -12.55 -12.61
N TYR A 1178 1.70 -12.08 -13.66
CA TYR A 1178 2.53 -12.94 -14.53
C TYR A 1178 3.99 -13.02 -14.03
N ILE A 1179 4.56 -11.88 -13.61
CA ILE A 1179 5.97 -11.81 -13.23
C ILE A 1179 6.25 -12.47 -11.86
N LYS A 1180 5.33 -12.35 -10.88
CA LYS A 1180 5.49 -12.93 -9.54
C LYS A 1180 5.69 -14.46 -9.60
N PRO A 1181 4.82 -15.27 -10.26
CA PRO A 1181 5.01 -16.72 -10.38
C PRO A 1181 6.30 -17.16 -11.09
N LEU A 1182 6.87 -16.33 -11.97
CA LEU A 1182 8.16 -16.62 -12.60
C LEU A 1182 9.30 -16.38 -11.62
N ALA A 1183 9.32 -15.20 -10.98
CA ALA A 1183 10.33 -14.85 -10.00
C ALA A 1183 10.41 -15.85 -8.84
N GLU A 1184 9.28 -16.40 -8.41
CA GLU A 1184 9.22 -17.46 -7.39
C GLU A 1184 10.03 -18.71 -7.74
N GLN A 1185 10.27 -18.98 -9.01
CA GLN A 1185 11.02 -20.15 -9.49
C GLN A 1185 12.48 -19.82 -9.82
N MET A 1186 12.80 -18.54 -10.05
CA MET A 1186 14.14 -18.08 -10.40
C MET A 1186 15.07 -18.14 -9.20
N PHE A 1187 16.25 -18.73 -9.37
CA PHE A 1187 17.26 -18.84 -8.32
C PHE A 1187 18.70 -18.72 -8.83
N SER A 1188 18.95 -18.75 -10.14
CA SER A 1188 20.30 -18.57 -10.68
C SER A 1188 20.62 -17.10 -10.97
N SER A 1189 21.91 -16.74 -10.96
CA SER A 1189 22.34 -15.37 -11.25
C SER A 1189 22.13 -14.97 -12.73
N GLU A 1190 21.94 -15.93 -13.63
CA GLU A 1190 21.54 -15.69 -15.01
C GLU A 1190 20.06 -15.30 -15.10
N GLU A 1191 19.17 -16.09 -14.51
CA GLU A 1191 17.73 -15.82 -14.46
C GLU A 1191 17.41 -14.45 -13.83
N VAL A 1192 18.10 -14.10 -12.74
CA VAL A 1192 17.92 -12.77 -12.09
C VAL A 1192 18.34 -11.64 -13.03
N ARG A 1193 19.42 -11.82 -13.80
CA ARG A 1193 19.87 -10.82 -14.79
C ARG A 1193 18.88 -10.68 -15.93
N GLU A 1194 18.40 -11.79 -16.50
CA GLU A 1194 17.38 -11.78 -17.56
C GLU A 1194 16.12 -11.01 -17.14
N LEU A 1195 15.64 -11.27 -15.91
CA LEU A 1195 14.47 -10.58 -15.36
C LEU A 1195 14.73 -9.08 -15.21
N ASN A 1196 15.86 -8.71 -14.61
CA ASN A 1196 16.23 -7.31 -14.43
C ASN A 1196 16.38 -6.57 -15.76
N ASP A 1197 17.02 -7.19 -16.76
CA ASP A 1197 17.22 -6.60 -18.08
C ASP A 1197 15.89 -6.36 -18.79
N LEU A 1198 14.92 -7.28 -18.69
CA LEU A 1198 13.57 -7.08 -19.21
C LEU A 1198 12.89 -5.87 -18.54
N ILE A 1199 12.94 -5.81 -17.20
CA ILE A 1199 12.31 -4.74 -16.41
C ILE A 1199 12.89 -3.38 -16.83
N GLN A 1200 14.22 -3.27 -16.96
CA GLN A 1200 14.89 -2.03 -17.36
C GLN A 1200 14.57 -1.65 -18.81
N LYS A 1201 14.63 -2.62 -19.74
CA LYS A 1201 14.38 -2.39 -21.17
C LYS A 1201 12.94 -1.98 -21.45
N LYS A 1202 11.98 -2.44 -20.63
CA LYS A 1202 10.53 -2.20 -20.80
C LYS A 1202 9.92 -1.48 -19.61
N ALA A 1203 10.62 -0.53 -18.99
CA ALA A 1203 10.16 0.16 -17.79
C ALA A 1203 8.74 0.77 -17.90
N THR A 1204 8.36 1.25 -19.09
CA THR A 1204 7.06 1.88 -19.34
C THR A 1204 5.87 0.93 -19.20
N ILE A 1205 5.97 -0.33 -19.67
CA ILE A 1205 4.85 -1.28 -19.56
C ILE A 1205 4.61 -1.73 -18.11
N PHE A 1206 5.62 -1.60 -17.25
CA PHE A 1206 5.59 -1.99 -15.86
C PHE A 1206 5.18 -0.86 -14.90
N GLU A 1207 4.91 0.35 -15.40
CA GLU A 1207 4.65 1.54 -14.58
C GLU A 1207 3.49 1.34 -13.58
N LYS A 1208 2.34 0.82 -14.05
CA LYS A 1208 1.17 0.53 -13.18
C LYS A 1208 1.34 -0.71 -12.30
N ALA A 1209 2.37 -1.52 -12.54
CA ALA A 1209 2.67 -2.75 -11.81
C ALA A 1209 3.99 -2.67 -11.02
N ASN A 1210 4.54 -1.46 -10.84
CA ASN A 1210 5.90 -1.23 -10.37
C ASN A 1210 6.20 -1.91 -9.03
N GLN A 1211 5.29 -1.79 -8.06
CA GLN A 1211 5.43 -2.41 -6.74
C GLN A 1211 5.53 -3.93 -6.84
N GLY A 1212 4.61 -4.56 -7.59
CA GLY A 1212 4.63 -6.01 -7.80
C GLY A 1212 5.86 -6.50 -8.57
N VAL A 1213 6.41 -5.67 -9.46
CA VAL A 1213 7.64 -5.96 -10.22
C VAL A 1213 8.88 -5.89 -9.31
N LYS A 1214 8.95 -4.89 -8.42
CA LYS A 1214 10.02 -4.79 -7.41
C LYS A 1214 10.03 -6.00 -6.46
N GLN A 1215 8.85 -6.35 -5.93
CA GLN A 1215 8.69 -7.55 -5.09
C GLN A 1215 9.13 -8.83 -5.82
N ALA A 1216 8.75 -8.98 -7.10
CA ALA A 1216 9.17 -10.12 -7.90
C ALA A 1216 10.69 -10.17 -8.09
N LEU A 1217 11.32 -9.06 -8.43
CA LEU A 1217 12.77 -8.99 -8.60
C LEU A 1217 13.51 -9.32 -7.29
N GLU A 1218 13.08 -8.75 -6.17
CA GLU A 1218 13.68 -9.02 -4.85
C GLU A 1218 13.52 -10.48 -4.43
N MET A 1219 12.38 -11.11 -4.73
CA MET A 1219 12.16 -12.53 -4.45
C MET A 1219 13.12 -13.42 -5.25
N ALA A 1220 13.33 -13.13 -6.54
CA ALA A 1220 14.31 -13.85 -7.35
C ALA A 1220 15.74 -13.66 -6.82
N GLN A 1221 16.08 -12.45 -6.34
CA GLN A 1221 17.37 -12.16 -5.71
C GLN A 1221 17.54 -12.91 -4.39
N THR A 1222 16.50 -12.99 -3.56
CA THR A 1222 16.50 -13.72 -2.28
C THR A 1222 16.73 -15.22 -2.52
N ASN A 1223 16.07 -15.82 -3.51
CA ASN A 1223 16.30 -17.21 -3.90
C ASN A 1223 17.74 -17.45 -4.39
N ASN A 1224 18.29 -16.51 -5.17
CA ASN A 1224 19.68 -16.60 -5.62
C ASN A 1224 20.68 -16.52 -4.47
N LYS A 1225 20.43 -15.62 -3.51
CA LYS A 1225 21.23 -15.51 -2.29
C LYS A 1225 21.18 -16.79 -1.45
N TRP A 1226 19.99 -17.36 -1.26
CA TRP A 1226 19.85 -18.65 -0.56
C TRP A 1226 20.74 -19.72 -1.20
N THR A 1227 20.73 -19.80 -2.53
CA THR A 1227 21.56 -20.75 -3.28
C THR A 1227 23.06 -20.54 -3.02
N GLN A 1228 23.52 -19.29 -2.94
CA GLN A 1228 24.92 -18.98 -2.68
C GLN A 1228 25.39 -19.37 -1.26
N ILE A 1229 24.52 -19.23 -0.26
CA ILE A 1229 24.89 -19.39 1.16
C ILE A 1229 24.60 -20.80 1.69
N ASN A 1230 23.50 -21.42 1.25
CA ASN A 1230 22.95 -22.61 1.88
C ASN A 1230 23.10 -23.87 1.02
N PHE A 1231 23.29 -23.77 -0.30
CA PHE A 1231 23.32 -24.95 -1.17
C PHE A 1231 24.41 -25.96 -0.76
N ALA A 1232 25.65 -25.50 -0.56
CA ALA A 1232 26.76 -26.37 -0.12
C ALA A 1232 26.61 -26.93 1.31
N LYS A 1233 25.76 -26.30 2.14
CA LYS A 1233 25.39 -26.86 3.46
C LYS A 1233 24.36 -27.98 3.27
N MET A 1234 23.38 -27.76 2.41
CA MET A 1234 22.36 -28.74 2.05
C MET A 1234 22.95 -29.99 1.39
N GLU A 1235 23.99 -29.85 0.56
CA GLU A 1235 24.73 -30.98 -0.03
C GLU A 1235 25.32 -31.92 1.03
N ARG A 1236 25.72 -31.37 2.19
CA ARG A 1236 26.28 -32.16 3.30
C ARG A 1236 25.20 -32.71 4.24
N LEU A 1237 24.15 -31.92 4.48
CA LEU A 1237 23.12 -32.22 5.48
C LEU A 1237 22.06 -33.21 4.98
N LEU A 1238 21.54 -33.04 3.77
CA LEU A 1238 20.45 -33.87 3.24
C LEU A 1238 20.78 -35.37 3.19
N PRO A 1239 21.99 -35.81 2.79
CA PRO A 1239 22.34 -37.24 2.81
C PRO A 1239 22.23 -37.86 4.20
N GLN A 1240 22.64 -37.13 5.24
CA GLN A 1240 22.58 -37.59 6.64
C GLN A 1240 21.14 -37.75 7.12
N LEU A 1241 20.24 -36.86 6.69
CA LEU A 1241 18.82 -36.93 6.99
C LEU A 1241 18.11 -38.09 6.25
N ALA A 1242 18.62 -38.47 5.06
CA ALA A 1242 18.05 -39.53 4.25
C ALA A 1242 18.47 -40.94 4.70
N THR A 1243 19.64 -41.09 5.36
CA THR A 1243 20.12 -42.37 5.91
C THR A 1243 19.33 -42.73 7.18
N ARG A 1244 18.23 -43.48 7.00
CA ARG A 1244 17.18 -43.91 7.96
C ARG A 1244 17.64 -44.61 9.27
N SER A 1245 18.86 -44.39 9.75
CA SER A 1245 19.53 -45.13 10.83
C SER A 1245 20.25 -44.19 11.81
N ALA A 1246 19.57 -43.78 12.89
CA ALA A 1246 20.03 -43.80 14.29
C ALA A 1246 19.36 -42.69 15.16
N PRO A 1247 18.94 -42.99 16.42
CA PRO A 1247 18.40 -42.01 17.38
C PRO A 1247 19.42 -41.01 17.95
N ASN A 1248 20.73 -41.25 17.80
CA ASN A 1248 21.80 -40.37 18.31
C ASN A 1248 21.97 -39.07 17.50
N THR A 1249 21.17 -38.88 16.45
CA THR A 1249 21.36 -37.88 15.39
C THR A 1249 20.73 -36.51 15.68
N LEU A 1250 19.71 -36.40 16.54
CA LEU A 1250 19.03 -35.11 16.78
C LEU A 1250 19.90 -34.09 17.52
N ALA A 1251 20.66 -34.54 18.51
CA ALA A 1251 21.62 -33.69 19.22
C ALA A 1251 22.79 -33.30 18.29
N GLU A 1252 23.28 -34.25 17.48
CA GLU A 1252 24.29 -33.99 16.44
C GLU A 1252 23.79 -32.97 15.41
N LEU A 1253 22.53 -33.03 14.97
CA LEU A 1253 21.92 -32.04 14.06
C LEU A 1253 21.85 -30.62 14.65
N ILE A 1254 21.76 -30.48 15.98
CA ILE A 1254 21.71 -29.18 16.65
C ILE A 1254 23.11 -28.62 16.87
N ASP A 1255 24.09 -29.50 17.10
CA ASP A 1255 25.45 -29.15 17.50
C ASP A 1255 26.47 -29.13 16.36
N ASP A 1256 26.27 -29.90 15.30
CA ASP A 1256 27.06 -29.83 14.08
C ASP A 1256 26.50 -28.79 13.10
N PHE A 1257 27.45 -27.99 12.59
CA PHE A 1257 27.36 -26.91 11.59
C PHE A 1257 27.07 -25.50 12.09
#